data_AF-A0A9D6V1S8-F1
#
_entry.id   AF-A0A9D6V1S8-F1
#
_cell.length_a   1.000
_cell.length_b   1.000
_cell.length_c   1.000
_cell.angle_alpha   90.00
_cell.angle_beta   90.00
_cell.angle_gamma   90.00
#
_symmetry.space_group_name_H-M   'P 1'
#
loop_
_entity.id
_entity.type
_entity.pdbx_description
1 polymer ?
#
loop_
_entity_poly.entity_id
_entity_poly.type
_entity_poly.pdbx_seq_one_letter_code
_entity_poly.pdbx_strand_id
1 'polypeptide(L)'
;MNRPPRAYSLLLVLLGIALITAFGVVEFRSRNPEWKKYQIKGMALALEQLQKEVSQEQSPEKRQKILAEIESLGTRKPEIIEIRPFGGKLPAERCLTCHLGIEDLSKSHPNSVFGCVTCHGGNGTDLTVRGAHTGLRGGKNPATLDLASASCGSNRAAVGSCHSEREHPLLNRIENVPRSLMATNAGIIGILRFQWGIEKDSLSKFGVKQVTDGKISLAPVPPEITGTGEFSLADSHFRKFCAACHLWVPRHRENMGRLEGCPACHAPYGDKGRYSGRDPTIKRDEPGHPATHTITNLIPDDRCRACHNRSARVGLNYHGEMESSQYGSPFVRGELNDETLSDGRFVWKLVPDIHREKGMACIDCHTGQDTMGDGSVHRYMKDQIEIRCEDCHGSQITAPATMAVEKNDPLVQALLRSSPNLRLSDGDTILRTSRGRPLPNVRLTDQGFRLTGKLTGKEHPVSVITGKAAHKITGHNRMECDSCHSAWSPQCYGCHQVLDFRHKGTDHMAGKATQGRWAEGRGYFRYERNIYGINSRGRVGILVPGCQVWNSVVDSSGKVIQPYDSEIMKLANGNSSIAMGPTHPHTTRKEVPRCVDCHLDPKAIGLGEGVMKFSSKNGRLSLEPLYDSASSGLGIDFPQDSVIDVQGKILQGTSHELSRGFNQDEIGRILGIARCLPCHDRYDDPIWIRPGPYKETPACLKALERMQQ
;
A
#
# COMPACT_ATOMS: atom_id res chain seq x y z
N MET A 1 41.63 -75.37 -24.81
CA MET A 1 40.51 -74.70 -24.11
C MET A 1 41.09 -73.64 -23.18
N ASN A 2 41.11 -72.37 -23.61
CA ASN A 2 41.63 -71.27 -22.79
C ASN A 2 40.59 -70.88 -21.73
N ARG A 3 40.94 -71.05 -20.45
CA ARG A 3 40.14 -70.51 -19.34
C ARG A 3 40.11 -68.98 -19.47
N PRO A 4 38.94 -68.33 -19.37
CA PRO A 4 38.87 -66.88 -19.42
C PRO A 4 39.69 -66.27 -18.26
N PRO A 5 40.29 -65.09 -18.43
CA PRO A 5 41.09 -64.45 -17.39
C PRO A 5 40.25 -64.28 -16.11
N ARG A 6 40.82 -64.55 -14.92
CA ARG A 6 40.14 -64.38 -13.62
C ARG A 6 39.43 -63.02 -13.44
N ALA A 7 39.92 -61.99 -14.14
CA ALA A 7 39.30 -60.67 -14.22
C ALA A 7 37.87 -60.67 -14.81
N TYR A 8 37.60 -61.51 -15.83
CA TYR A 8 36.26 -61.62 -16.44
C TYR A 8 35.24 -62.27 -15.51
N SER A 9 35.64 -63.31 -14.76
CA SER A 9 34.76 -63.96 -13.79
C SER A 9 34.42 -63.03 -12.62
N LEU A 10 35.38 -62.24 -12.14
CA LEU A 10 35.13 -61.23 -11.11
C LEU A 10 34.20 -60.12 -11.62
N LEU A 11 34.40 -59.65 -12.85
CA LEU A 11 33.54 -58.64 -13.48
C LEU A 11 32.09 -59.12 -13.60
N LEU A 12 31.87 -60.37 -14.03
CA LEU A 12 30.53 -60.97 -14.13
C LEU A 12 29.85 -61.14 -12.77
N VAL A 13 30.60 -61.51 -11.73
CA VAL A 13 30.10 -61.60 -10.35
C VAL A 13 29.71 -60.21 -9.83
N LEU A 14 30.56 -59.20 -10.04
CA LEU A 14 30.25 -57.81 -9.68
C LEU A 14 29.03 -57.27 -10.44
N LEU A 15 28.90 -57.60 -11.72
CA LEU A 15 27.73 -57.23 -12.54
C LEU A 15 26.45 -57.93 -12.04
N GLY A 16 26.54 -59.20 -11.66
CA GLY A 16 25.44 -59.96 -11.07
C GLY A 16 25.00 -59.40 -9.72
N ILE A 17 25.94 -59.07 -8.85
CA ILE A 17 25.65 -58.40 -7.56
C ILE A 17 25.03 -57.02 -7.80
N ALA A 18 25.55 -56.24 -8.76
CA ALA A 18 24.99 -54.94 -9.11
C ALA A 18 23.55 -55.06 -9.63
N LEU A 19 23.25 -56.05 -10.47
CA LEU A 19 21.90 -56.31 -10.98
C LEU A 19 20.93 -56.76 -9.89
N ILE A 20 21.33 -57.68 -9.01
CA ILE A 20 20.51 -58.13 -7.87
C ILE A 20 20.25 -56.97 -6.91
N THR A 21 21.27 -56.16 -6.63
CA THR A 21 21.15 -54.97 -5.78
C THR A 21 20.23 -53.94 -6.43
N ALA A 22 20.39 -53.68 -7.73
CA ALA A 22 19.53 -52.77 -8.47
C ALA A 22 18.07 -53.26 -8.47
N PHE A 23 17.82 -54.55 -8.71
CA PHE A 23 16.49 -55.15 -8.64
C PHE A 23 15.90 -55.06 -7.23
N GLY A 24 16.68 -55.37 -6.19
CA GLY A 24 16.27 -55.23 -4.79
C GLY A 24 15.91 -53.79 -4.43
N VAL A 25 16.67 -52.80 -4.92
CA VAL A 25 16.38 -51.37 -4.74
C VAL A 25 15.09 -50.97 -5.49
N VAL A 26 14.89 -51.45 -6.72
CA VAL A 26 13.67 -51.17 -7.50
C VAL A 26 12.44 -51.76 -6.81
N GLU A 27 12.50 -53.02 -6.38
CA GLU A 27 11.41 -53.69 -5.68
C GLU A 27 11.09 -53.01 -4.34
N PHE A 28 12.13 -52.63 -3.57
CA PHE A 28 11.96 -51.88 -2.34
C PHE A 28 11.27 -50.53 -2.56
N ARG A 29 11.68 -49.76 -3.58
CA ARG A 29 11.06 -48.47 -3.94
C ARG A 29 9.64 -48.64 -4.50
N SER A 30 9.37 -49.73 -5.22
CA SER A 30 8.03 -50.07 -5.72
C SER A 30 7.05 -50.32 -4.57
N ARG A 31 7.48 -51.04 -3.53
CA ARG A 31 6.66 -51.30 -2.33
C ARG A 31 6.53 -50.08 -1.41
N ASN A 32 7.58 -49.25 -1.35
CA ASN A 32 7.68 -48.05 -0.52
C ASN A 32 7.83 -46.77 -1.36
N PRO A 33 6.82 -46.42 -2.17
CA PRO A 33 6.91 -45.24 -3.02
C PRO A 33 6.93 -43.97 -2.17
N GLU A 34 7.65 -42.96 -2.65
CA GLU A 34 7.96 -41.72 -1.92
C GLU A 34 6.70 -41.00 -1.43
N TRP A 35 5.62 -41.01 -2.21
CA TRP A 35 4.34 -40.35 -1.90
C TRP A 35 3.67 -40.87 -0.62
N LYS A 36 3.79 -42.17 -0.29
CA LYS A 36 3.16 -42.76 0.91
C LYS A 36 3.63 -42.05 2.18
N LYS A 37 4.91 -41.69 2.25
CA LYS A 37 5.48 -40.98 3.39
C LYS A 37 4.80 -39.63 3.61
N TYR A 38 4.53 -38.88 2.54
CA TYR A 38 3.90 -37.57 2.63
C TYR A 38 2.43 -37.70 3.02
N GLN A 39 1.71 -38.65 2.44
CA GLN A 39 0.31 -38.86 2.76
C GLN A 39 0.09 -39.32 4.20
N ILE A 40 0.92 -40.25 4.72
CA ILE A 40 0.87 -40.69 6.12
C ILE A 40 1.09 -39.49 7.06
N LYS A 41 2.09 -38.65 6.76
CA LYS A 41 2.32 -37.41 7.53
C LYS A 41 1.14 -36.45 7.46
N GLY A 42 0.53 -36.29 6.29
CA GLY A 42 -0.65 -35.45 6.08
C GLY A 42 -1.84 -35.94 6.89
N MET A 43 -2.10 -37.24 6.89
CA MET A 43 -3.18 -37.84 7.70
C MET A 43 -2.94 -37.65 9.20
N ALA A 44 -1.71 -37.90 9.68
CA ALA A 44 -1.36 -37.69 11.08
C ALA A 44 -1.53 -36.22 11.51
N LEU A 45 -1.07 -35.29 10.69
CA LEU A 45 -1.21 -33.86 10.94
C LEU A 45 -2.68 -33.41 10.91
N ALA A 46 -3.45 -33.88 9.93
CA ALA A 46 -4.87 -33.55 9.84
C ALA A 46 -5.63 -34.04 11.08
N LEU A 47 -5.32 -35.25 11.56
CA LEU A 47 -5.88 -35.78 12.80
C LEU A 47 -5.51 -34.92 14.01
N GLU A 48 -4.25 -34.52 14.17
CA GLU A 48 -3.80 -33.64 15.26
C GLU A 48 -4.57 -32.31 15.26
N GLN A 49 -4.75 -31.69 14.08
CA GLN A 49 -5.48 -30.43 13.96
C GLN A 49 -6.98 -30.59 14.24
N LEU A 50 -7.64 -31.63 13.72
CA LEU A 50 -9.05 -31.89 13.98
C LEU A 50 -9.30 -32.22 15.47
N GLN A 51 -8.38 -32.94 16.13
CA GLN A 51 -8.42 -33.19 17.57
C GLN A 51 -8.34 -31.88 18.37
N LYS A 52 -7.52 -30.92 17.91
CA LYS A 52 -7.47 -29.59 18.51
C LYS A 52 -8.77 -28.82 18.26
N GLU A 53 -9.29 -28.85 17.04
CA GLU A 53 -10.53 -28.16 16.65
C GLU A 53 -11.74 -28.67 17.46
N VAL A 54 -11.91 -29.98 17.56
CA VAL A 54 -13.03 -30.59 18.32
C VAL A 54 -12.96 -30.28 19.82
N SER A 55 -11.75 -30.08 20.37
CA SER A 55 -11.56 -29.70 21.77
C SER A 55 -11.98 -28.26 22.07
N GLN A 56 -11.98 -27.40 21.05
CA GLN A 56 -12.30 -25.98 21.14
C GLN A 56 -13.72 -25.65 20.63
N GLU A 57 -14.34 -26.56 19.86
CA GLU A 57 -15.67 -26.37 19.28
C GLU A 57 -16.78 -26.50 20.32
N GLN A 58 -17.63 -25.47 20.39
CA GLN A 58 -18.73 -25.37 21.34
C GLN A 58 -20.06 -25.85 20.75
N SER A 59 -20.18 -25.87 19.42
CA SER A 59 -21.38 -26.34 18.71
C SER A 59 -21.45 -27.87 18.67
N PRO A 60 -22.51 -28.51 19.22
CA PRO A 60 -22.67 -29.96 19.19
C PRO A 60 -22.69 -30.54 17.77
N GLU A 61 -23.35 -29.86 16.84
CA GLU A 61 -23.48 -30.29 15.44
C GLU A 61 -22.14 -30.29 14.71
N LYS A 62 -21.35 -29.21 14.87
CA LYS A 62 -20.01 -29.14 14.27
C LYS A 62 -19.06 -30.14 14.91
N ARG A 63 -19.15 -30.29 16.23
CA ARG A 63 -18.37 -31.28 16.98
C ARG A 63 -18.62 -32.69 16.47
N GLN A 64 -19.87 -33.08 16.21
CA GLN A 64 -20.21 -34.38 15.65
C GLN A 64 -19.63 -34.57 14.23
N LYS A 65 -19.67 -33.53 13.39
CA LYS A 65 -19.05 -33.57 12.05
C LYS A 65 -17.53 -33.77 12.12
N ILE A 66 -16.86 -33.04 13.00
CA ILE A 66 -15.41 -33.16 13.19
C ILE A 66 -15.04 -34.56 13.71
N LEU A 67 -15.80 -35.11 14.66
CA LEU A 67 -15.58 -36.49 15.15
C LEU A 67 -15.71 -37.54 14.05
N ALA A 68 -16.71 -37.40 13.17
CA ALA A 68 -16.87 -38.28 12.02
C ALA A 68 -15.68 -38.17 11.03
N GLU A 69 -15.15 -36.95 10.82
CA GLU A 69 -13.95 -36.73 10.00
C GLU A 69 -12.70 -37.37 10.63
N ILE A 70 -12.54 -37.28 11.96
CA ILE A 70 -11.45 -37.93 12.71
C ILE A 70 -11.51 -39.46 12.54
N GLU A 71 -12.69 -40.07 12.70
CA GLU A 71 -12.87 -41.52 12.54
C GLU A 71 -12.57 -41.97 11.10
N SER A 72 -13.06 -41.22 10.12
CA SER A 72 -12.80 -41.47 8.70
C SER A 72 -11.31 -41.36 8.36
N LEU A 73 -10.61 -40.32 8.84
CA LEU A 73 -9.18 -40.15 8.60
C LEU A 73 -8.33 -41.19 9.35
N GLY A 74 -8.71 -41.56 10.57
CA GLY A 74 -7.97 -42.53 11.39
C GLY A 74 -7.93 -43.94 10.78
N THR A 75 -8.93 -44.28 9.97
CA THR A 75 -9.04 -45.59 9.28
C THR A 75 -8.59 -45.54 7.82
N ARG A 76 -8.28 -44.34 7.29
CA ARG A 76 -7.89 -44.15 5.89
C ARG A 76 -6.52 -44.75 5.61
N LYS A 77 -6.43 -45.58 4.57
CA LYS A 77 -5.17 -46.14 4.08
C LYS A 77 -4.56 -45.22 3.01
N PRO A 78 -3.23 -45.18 2.86
CA PRO A 78 -2.60 -44.44 1.79
C PRO A 78 -3.05 -44.92 0.41
N GLU A 79 -3.50 -43.99 -0.43
CA GLU A 79 -4.04 -44.24 -1.76
C GLU A 79 -3.66 -43.12 -2.73
N ILE A 80 -3.63 -43.42 -4.03
CA ILE A 80 -3.39 -42.42 -5.05
C ILE A 80 -4.67 -41.60 -5.26
N ILE A 81 -4.57 -40.28 -5.12
CA ILE A 81 -5.67 -39.35 -5.33
C ILE A 81 -5.52 -38.78 -6.75
N GLU A 82 -6.46 -39.10 -7.64
CA GLU A 82 -6.50 -38.59 -9.01
C GLU A 82 -7.60 -37.54 -9.16
N ILE A 83 -7.26 -36.37 -9.72
CA ILE A 83 -8.20 -35.31 -10.09
C ILE A 83 -8.28 -35.24 -11.61
N ARG A 84 -9.48 -34.96 -12.12
CA ARG A 84 -9.74 -34.72 -13.54
C ARG A 84 -10.22 -33.28 -13.73
N PRO A 85 -9.30 -32.33 -13.97
CA PRO A 85 -9.67 -30.92 -13.98
C PRO A 85 -10.71 -30.60 -15.07
N PHE A 86 -11.63 -29.68 -14.74
CA PHE A 86 -12.74 -29.21 -15.57
C PHE A 86 -13.59 -30.36 -16.14
N GLY A 87 -13.83 -31.39 -15.33
CA GLY A 87 -14.59 -32.57 -15.75
C GLY A 87 -13.85 -33.44 -16.77
N GLY A 88 -12.52 -33.46 -16.73
CA GLY A 88 -11.68 -34.26 -17.64
C GLY A 88 -11.30 -33.56 -18.95
N LYS A 89 -11.58 -32.27 -19.08
CA LYS A 89 -11.12 -31.47 -20.24
C LYS A 89 -9.61 -31.21 -20.25
N LEU A 90 -8.96 -31.37 -19.10
CA LEU A 90 -7.50 -31.36 -18.96
C LEU A 90 -6.99 -32.74 -18.49
N PRO A 91 -5.71 -33.07 -18.72
CA PRO A 91 -5.11 -34.31 -18.25
C PRO A 91 -5.30 -34.51 -16.75
N ALA A 92 -5.48 -35.77 -16.36
CA ALA A 92 -5.58 -36.13 -14.95
C ALA A 92 -4.27 -35.82 -14.21
N GLU A 93 -4.38 -35.47 -12.93
CA GLU A 93 -3.25 -35.18 -12.07
C GLU A 93 -3.41 -35.82 -10.69
N ARG A 94 -2.29 -35.97 -9.99
CA ARG A 94 -2.17 -36.74 -8.75
C ARG A 94 -1.46 -35.99 -7.63
N CYS A 95 -1.34 -34.67 -7.76
CA CYS A 95 -0.60 -33.80 -6.83
C CYS A 95 -1.10 -33.93 -5.38
N LEU A 96 -2.42 -34.04 -5.17
CA LEU A 96 -3.02 -34.22 -3.84
C LEU A 96 -2.64 -35.55 -3.15
N THR A 97 -2.02 -36.49 -3.86
CA THR A 97 -1.47 -37.71 -3.25
C THR A 97 -0.36 -37.35 -2.26
N CYS A 98 0.52 -36.40 -2.61
CA CYS A 98 1.60 -35.92 -1.74
C CYS A 98 1.17 -34.69 -0.92
N HIS A 99 0.39 -33.80 -1.52
CA HIS A 99 -0.09 -32.54 -0.93
C HIS A 99 -1.45 -32.72 -0.22
N LEU A 100 -1.63 -33.84 0.49
CA LEU A 100 -2.88 -34.13 1.17
C LEU A 100 -3.18 -33.04 2.21
N GLY A 101 -4.35 -32.43 2.12
CA GLY A 101 -4.79 -31.39 3.06
C GLY A 101 -4.49 -29.97 2.59
N ILE A 102 -3.85 -29.76 1.44
CA ILE A 102 -3.71 -28.42 0.88
C ILE A 102 -5.09 -27.79 0.63
N GLU A 103 -5.25 -26.52 0.99
CA GLU A 103 -6.53 -25.83 0.90
C GLU A 103 -6.91 -25.51 -0.55
N ASP A 104 -8.22 -25.46 -0.83
CA ASP A 104 -8.74 -24.88 -2.07
C ASP A 104 -8.30 -23.42 -2.17
N LEU A 105 -7.90 -22.98 -3.36
CA LEU A 105 -7.42 -21.62 -3.58
C LEU A 105 -8.52 -20.58 -3.24
N SER A 106 -9.75 -20.83 -3.68
CA SER A 106 -10.95 -20.10 -3.23
C SER A 106 -12.21 -20.88 -3.58
N LYS A 107 -13.39 -20.43 -3.14
CA LYS A 107 -14.67 -21.03 -3.56
C LYS A 107 -14.87 -21.04 -5.08
N SER A 108 -14.24 -20.11 -5.79
CA SER A 108 -14.28 -20.04 -7.26
C SER A 108 -13.19 -20.89 -7.92
N HIS A 109 -12.21 -21.38 -7.15
CA HIS A 109 -11.09 -22.19 -7.61
C HIS A 109 -10.89 -23.43 -6.74
N PRO A 110 -11.89 -24.35 -6.66
CA PRO A 110 -11.71 -25.58 -5.91
C PRO A 110 -10.70 -26.51 -6.60
N ASN A 111 -9.80 -27.12 -5.81
CA ASN A 111 -8.73 -27.98 -6.31
C ASN A 111 -9.30 -29.19 -7.07
N SER A 112 -10.48 -29.68 -6.67
CA SER A 112 -11.20 -30.78 -7.33
C SER A 112 -11.65 -30.45 -8.77
N VAL A 113 -11.78 -29.16 -9.11
CA VAL A 113 -12.16 -28.71 -10.45
C VAL A 113 -10.95 -28.20 -11.23
N PHE A 114 -10.07 -27.42 -10.61
CA PHE A 114 -8.96 -26.78 -11.34
C PHE A 114 -7.71 -27.65 -11.42
N GLY A 115 -7.52 -28.55 -10.46
CA GLY A 115 -6.22 -29.17 -10.21
C GLY A 115 -5.15 -28.16 -9.82
N CYS A 116 -3.93 -28.65 -9.66
CA CYS A 116 -2.75 -27.91 -9.25
C CYS A 116 -1.93 -27.47 -10.47
N VAL A 117 -1.82 -28.34 -11.48
CA VAL A 117 -0.99 -28.14 -12.69
C VAL A 117 -1.48 -26.97 -13.54
N THR A 118 -2.77 -26.65 -13.48
CA THR A 118 -3.33 -25.49 -14.18
C THR A 118 -2.60 -24.20 -13.81
N CYS A 119 -2.31 -24.00 -12.52
CA CYS A 119 -1.61 -22.81 -12.02
C CYS A 119 -0.11 -23.05 -11.83
N HIS A 120 0.27 -24.17 -11.22
CA HIS A 120 1.65 -24.45 -10.85
C HIS A 120 2.47 -25.13 -11.96
N GLY A 121 1.86 -25.63 -13.03
CA GLY A 121 2.58 -26.47 -14.00
C GLY A 121 3.04 -27.79 -13.39
N GLY A 122 4.16 -28.33 -13.85
CA GLY A 122 4.64 -29.64 -13.44
C GLY A 122 4.05 -30.82 -14.23
N ASN A 123 4.47 -32.04 -13.90
CA ASN A 123 3.93 -33.27 -14.44
C ASN A 123 2.93 -33.89 -13.46
N GLY A 124 1.64 -33.59 -13.64
CA GLY A 124 0.59 -34.05 -12.74
C GLY A 124 0.44 -35.56 -12.60
N THR A 125 0.95 -36.37 -13.53
CA THR A 125 0.74 -37.84 -13.51
C THR A 125 1.81 -38.62 -12.76
N ASP A 126 2.98 -38.00 -12.52
CA ASP A 126 4.12 -38.62 -11.85
C ASP A 126 3.94 -38.57 -10.33
N LEU A 127 4.41 -39.61 -9.64
CA LEU A 127 4.29 -39.77 -8.19
C LEU A 127 5.64 -39.67 -7.46
N THR A 128 6.72 -39.40 -8.18
CA THR A 128 8.04 -39.08 -7.63
C THR A 128 8.16 -37.58 -7.48
N VAL A 129 8.85 -37.12 -6.43
CA VAL A 129 9.01 -35.68 -6.16
C VAL A 129 9.68 -34.98 -7.35
N ARG A 130 10.72 -35.61 -7.92
CA ARG A 130 11.47 -35.06 -9.05
C ARG A 130 10.62 -35.03 -10.32
N GLY A 131 9.93 -36.11 -10.64
CA GLY A 131 9.10 -36.21 -11.84
C GLY A 131 7.93 -35.24 -11.79
N ALA A 132 7.17 -35.23 -10.68
CA ALA A 132 6.00 -34.37 -10.52
C ALA A 132 6.33 -32.88 -10.63
N HIS A 133 7.48 -32.46 -10.07
CA HIS A 133 7.92 -31.06 -10.12
C HIS A 133 8.69 -30.68 -11.40
N THR A 134 8.85 -31.60 -12.35
CA THR A 134 9.47 -31.27 -13.64
C THR A 134 8.57 -30.32 -14.42
N GLY A 135 9.04 -29.09 -14.67
CA GLY A 135 8.24 -28.04 -15.32
C GLY A 135 7.33 -27.25 -14.37
N LEU A 136 7.54 -27.35 -13.06
CA LEU A 136 6.86 -26.52 -12.06
C LEU A 136 7.20 -25.03 -12.26
N ARG A 137 6.19 -24.17 -12.21
CA ARG A 137 6.29 -22.71 -12.39
C ARG A 137 6.18 -22.02 -11.05
N GLY A 138 7.10 -21.10 -10.77
CA GLY A 138 7.02 -20.21 -9.59
C GLY A 138 7.23 -20.88 -8.24
N GLY A 139 7.52 -22.19 -8.19
CA GLY A 139 7.68 -22.94 -6.95
C GLY A 139 6.45 -22.75 -6.05
N LYS A 140 6.65 -22.09 -4.90
CA LYS A 140 5.59 -21.78 -3.93
C LYS A 140 4.62 -20.65 -4.35
N ASN A 141 4.95 -19.86 -5.38
CA ASN A 141 4.14 -18.72 -5.81
C ASN A 141 4.04 -18.66 -7.35
N PRO A 142 3.02 -19.29 -7.96
CA PRO A 142 2.79 -19.16 -9.41
C PRO A 142 2.10 -17.83 -9.78
N ALA A 143 1.74 -17.01 -8.79
CA ALA A 143 0.99 -15.75 -8.96
C ALA A 143 1.89 -14.50 -8.86
N THR A 144 3.21 -14.68 -9.02
CA THR A 144 4.13 -13.55 -9.29
C THR A 144 3.74 -12.88 -10.60
N LEU A 145 3.99 -11.58 -10.74
CA LEU A 145 3.60 -10.85 -11.94
C LEU A 145 4.26 -11.38 -13.23
N ASP A 146 5.47 -11.93 -13.13
CA ASP A 146 6.18 -12.57 -14.27
C ASP A 146 5.49 -13.87 -14.74
N LEU A 147 4.76 -14.55 -13.86
CA LEU A 147 4.13 -15.86 -14.13
C LEU A 147 2.61 -15.82 -14.19
N ALA A 148 1.99 -14.74 -13.69
CA ALA A 148 0.55 -14.60 -13.55
C ALA A 148 -0.18 -14.78 -14.88
N SER A 149 0.40 -14.36 -16.01
CA SER A 149 -0.19 -14.59 -17.34
C SER A 149 -0.32 -16.08 -17.68
N ALA A 150 0.68 -16.90 -17.32
CA ALA A 150 0.65 -18.33 -17.57
C ALA A 150 -0.19 -19.13 -16.56
N SER A 151 -0.42 -18.59 -15.35
CA SER A 151 -1.15 -19.26 -14.27
C SER A 151 -2.60 -18.75 -14.13
N CYS A 152 -2.76 -17.48 -13.78
CA CYS A 152 -4.06 -16.82 -13.56
C CYS A 152 -4.65 -16.19 -14.83
N GLY A 153 -3.84 -16.01 -15.88
CA GLY A 153 -4.22 -15.42 -17.15
C GLY A 153 -4.37 -16.41 -18.30
N SER A 154 -4.16 -17.71 -18.04
CA SER A 154 -4.12 -18.68 -19.13
C SER A 154 -5.46 -18.71 -19.87
N ASN A 155 -5.38 -18.67 -21.19
CA ASN A 155 -6.50 -18.97 -22.08
C ASN A 155 -6.23 -20.33 -22.72
N ARG A 156 -7.07 -21.34 -22.43
CA ARG A 156 -7.02 -22.62 -23.13
C ARG A 156 -8.37 -22.87 -23.77
N ALA A 157 -8.38 -23.29 -25.03
CA ALA A 157 -9.61 -23.54 -25.79
C ALA A 157 -10.62 -24.43 -25.04
N ALA A 158 -10.15 -25.37 -24.23
CA ALA A 158 -11.00 -26.28 -23.47
C ALA A 158 -11.66 -25.67 -22.21
N VAL A 159 -11.08 -24.60 -21.63
CA VAL A 159 -11.49 -24.03 -20.31
C VAL A 159 -11.86 -22.54 -20.38
N GLY A 160 -11.54 -21.85 -21.48
CA GLY A 160 -11.77 -20.42 -21.68
C GLY A 160 -10.67 -19.54 -21.08
N SER A 161 -10.92 -18.23 -21.11
CA SER A 161 -10.01 -17.21 -20.58
C SER A 161 -10.21 -17.01 -19.08
N CYS A 162 -9.10 -16.93 -18.34
CA CYS A 162 -9.09 -16.64 -16.92
C CYS A 162 -9.13 -15.12 -16.66
N HIS A 163 -8.26 -14.55 -15.83
CA HIS A 163 -8.26 -13.12 -15.47
C HIS A 163 -7.67 -12.18 -16.56
N SER A 164 -7.76 -12.60 -17.82
CA SER A 164 -7.27 -11.93 -19.03
C SER A 164 -8.33 -12.08 -20.14
N GLU A 165 -8.29 -11.22 -21.16
CA GLU A 165 -9.18 -11.26 -22.33
C GLU A 165 -10.69 -11.34 -21.99
N ARG A 166 -11.08 -10.70 -20.87
CA ARG A 166 -12.47 -10.54 -20.45
C ARG A 166 -13.15 -9.47 -21.28
N GLU A 167 -14.46 -9.63 -21.39
CA GLU A 167 -15.39 -8.73 -22.10
C GLU A 167 -15.23 -7.25 -21.71
N HIS A 168 -14.94 -6.95 -20.44
CA HIS A 168 -14.73 -5.60 -19.97
C HIS A 168 -13.24 -5.35 -19.65
N PRO A 169 -12.59 -4.32 -20.24
CA PRO A 169 -11.15 -4.06 -20.07
C PRO A 169 -10.69 -3.93 -18.61
N LEU A 170 -11.53 -3.34 -17.75
CA LEU A 170 -11.23 -3.20 -16.33
C LEU A 170 -11.19 -4.52 -15.52
N LEU A 171 -11.64 -5.63 -16.10
CA LEU A 171 -11.59 -6.97 -15.51
C LEU A 171 -10.32 -7.76 -15.86
N ASN A 172 -9.49 -7.23 -16.77
CA ASN A 172 -8.27 -7.83 -17.27
C ASN A 172 -7.09 -7.59 -16.32
N ARG A 173 -7.10 -8.27 -15.17
CA ARG A 173 -6.16 -8.02 -14.06
C ARG A 173 -4.72 -8.40 -14.40
N ILE A 174 -4.53 -9.34 -15.30
CA ILE A 174 -3.20 -9.76 -15.76
C ILE A 174 -2.49 -8.63 -16.50
N GLU A 175 -3.24 -7.83 -17.26
CA GLU A 175 -2.74 -6.69 -18.01
C GLU A 175 -2.71 -5.41 -17.16
N ASN A 176 -3.70 -5.23 -16.28
CA ASN A 176 -3.87 -4.00 -15.52
C ASN A 176 -2.89 -3.89 -14.33
N VAL A 177 -2.67 -4.98 -13.58
CA VAL A 177 -1.83 -4.94 -12.36
C VAL A 177 -0.39 -4.53 -12.66
N PRO A 178 0.30 -5.10 -13.68
CA PRO A 178 1.66 -4.68 -14.05
C PRO A 178 1.80 -3.19 -14.40
N ARG A 179 0.71 -2.55 -14.86
CA ARG A 179 0.68 -1.12 -15.24
C ARG A 179 0.37 -0.19 -14.06
N SER A 180 -0.18 -0.73 -12.97
CA SER A 180 -0.51 0.04 -11.78
C SER A 180 0.72 0.62 -11.08
N LEU A 181 0.56 1.74 -10.37
CA LEU A 181 1.64 2.32 -9.57
C LEU A 181 2.13 1.42 -8.43
N MET A 182 1.29 0.50 -7.93
CA MET A 182 1.72 -0.51 -6.97
C MET A 182 2.77 -1.46 -7.56
N ALA A 183 2.70 -1.71 -8.86
CA ALA A 183 3.69 -2.50 -9.59
C ALA A 183 4.85 -1.63 -10.11
N THR A 184 4.58 -0.52 -10.80
CA THR A 184 5.61 0.24 -11.51
C THR A 184 6.48 1.10 -10.60
N ASN A 185 5.92 1.57 -9.49
CA ASN A 185 6.52 2.58 -8.63
C ASN A 185 7.01 3.86 -9.34
N ALA A 186 6.42 4.19 -10.50
CA ALA A 186 6.93 5.23 -11.38
C ALA A 186 7.08 6.57 -10.65
N GLY A 187 6.06 6.98 -9.88
CA GLY A 187 6.09 8.26 -9.16
C GLY A 187 7.23 8.40 -8.16
N ILE A 188 7.53 7.36 -7.37
CA ILE A 188 8.64 7.41 -6.41
C ILE A 188 9.98 7.48 -7.14
N ILE A 189 10.14 6.69 -8.22
CA ILE A 189 11.39 6.70 -9.01
C ILE A 189 11.61 8.08 -9.65
N GLY A 190 10.57 8.65 -10.25
CA GLY A 190 10.65 9.98 -10.87
C GLY A 190 10.96 11.08 -9.86
N ILE A 191 10.24 11.12 -8.75
CA ILE A 191 10.48 12.10 -7.68
C ILE A 191 11.88 11.94 -7.08
N LEU A 192 12.34 10.72 -6.81
CA LEU A 192 13.67 10.49 -6.25
C LEU A 192 14.75 11.02 -7.20
N ARG A 193 14.72 10.65 -8.47
CA ARG A 193 15.73 11.08 -9.45
C ARG A 193 15.71 12.59 -9.68
N PHE A 194 14.51 13.19 -9.65
CA PHE A 194 14.37 14.65 -9.64
C PHE A 194 15.01 15.29 -8.40
N GLN A 195 14.73 14.76 -7.21
CA GLN A 195 15.25 15.28 -5.94
C GLN A 195 16.78 15.16 -5.82
N TRP A 196 17.37 14.17 -6.49
CA TRP A 196 18.82 14.02 -6.62
C TRP A 196 19.44 14.88 -7.75
N GLY A 197 18.66 15.73 -8.43
CA GLY A 197 19.12 16.61 -9.50
C GLY A 197 19.48 15.90 -10.81
N ILE A 198 19.14 14.61 -10.95
CA ILE A 198 19.48 13.79 -12.13
C ILE A 198 18.54 14.10 -13.29
N GLU A 199 17.24 14.30 -13.00
CA GLU A 199 16.22 14.62 -14.00
C GLU A 199 15.74 16.06 -13.83
N LYS A 200 15.30 16.68 -14.94
CA LYS A 200 14.81 18.07 -14.95
C LYS A 200 13.43 18.24 -14.32
N ASP A 201 12.66 17.17 -14.26
CA ASP A 201 11.32 17.11 -13.71
C ASP A 201 11.09 15.75 -13.02
N SER A 202 9.98 15.63 -12.28
CA SER A 202 9.60 14.42 -11.56
C SER A 202 8.81 13.41 -12.41
N LEU A 203 8.65 13.64 -13.73
CA LEU A 203 7.93 12.73 -14.61
C LEU A 203 8.79 11.51 -14.91
N SER A 204 8.46 10.40 -14.25
CA SER A 204 9.26 9.20 -14.43
C SER A 204 9.26 8.67 -15.86
N LYS A 205 10.46 8.35 -16.32
CA LYS A 205 10.74 7.55 -17.53
C LYS A 205 10.94 6.06 -17.18
N PHE A 206 10.91 5.74 -15.89
CA PHE A 206 11.29 4.43 -15.37
C PHE A 206 10.19 3.82 -14.50
N GLY A 207 10.11 2.50 -14.53
CA GLY A 207 9.35 1.68 -13.61
C GLY A 207 10.23 0.55 -13.07
N VAL A 208 9.75 -0.16 -12.06
CA VAL A 208 10.44 -1.35 -11.49
C VAL A 208 10.78 -2.37 -12.59
N LYS A 209 9.88 -2.54 -13.56
CA LYS A 209 10.05 -3.30 -14.79
C LYS A 209 9.63 -2.45 -15.98
N GLN A 210 10.04 -2.88 -17.18
CA GLN A 210 9.55 -2.29 -18.41
C GLN A 210 8.04 -2.49 -18.53
N VAL A 211 7.30 -1.43 -18.87
CA VAL A 211 5.86 -1.51 -19.10
C VAL A 211 5.40 -0.44 -20.08
N THR A 212 4.34 -0.74 -20.84
CA THR A 212 3.70 0.21 -21.74
C THR A 212 2.19 -0.03 -21.84
N ASP A 213 1.45 1.05 -22.06
CA ASP A 213 0.04 1.02 -22.51
C ASP A 213 -0.14 1.52 -23.95
N GLY A 214 0.95 1.69 -24.69
CA GLY A 214 0.99 2.25 -26.05
C GLY A 214 1.04 3.78 -26.11
N LYS A 215 0.69 4.49 -25.04
CA LYS A 215 0.82 5.96 -24.93
C LYS A 215 2.01 6.36 -24.07
N ILE A 216 2.19 5.65 -22.97
CA ILE A 216 3.28 5.83 -22.01
C ILE A 216 4.08 4.55 -21.95
N SER A 217 5.40 4.70 -22.08
CA SER A 217 6.35 3.61 -21.92
C SER A 217 7.33 3.97 -20.81
N LEU A 218 7.52 3.04 -19.89
CA LEU A 218 8.51 3.14 -18.82
C LEU A 218 9.60 2.10 -19.06
N ALA A 219 10.85 2.55 -19.05
CA ALA A 219 12.02 1.68 -19.03
C ALA A 219 12.17 1.01 -17.65
N PRO A 220 12.87 -0.13 -17.53
CA PRO A 220 13.20 -0.67 -16.22
C PRO A 220 14.16 0.28 -15.48
N VAL A 221 14.03 0.36 -14.16
CA VAL A 221 14.94 1.15 -13.32
C VAL A 221 16.38 0.73 -13.56
N PRO A 222 17.33 1.67 -13.70
CA PRO A 222 18.73 1.35 -13.93
C PRO A 222 19.35 0.48 -12.80
N PRO A 223 20.44 -0.25 -13.10
CA PRO A 223 21.30 -0.81 -12.07
C PRO A 223 21.95 0.30 -11.23
N GLU A 224 22.37 -0.01 -10.00
CA GLU A 224 23.10 0.94 -9.15
C GLU A 224 24.52 1.26 -9.67
N ILE A 225 25.07 0.41 -10.54
CA ILE A 225 26.31 0.68 -11.28
C ILE A 225 25.93 0.75 -12.76
N THR A 226 26.18 1.90 -13.39
CA THR A 226 25.87 2.14 -14.79
C THR A 226 26.73 1.27 -15.72
N GLY A 227 26.38 1.21 -17.01
CA GLY A 227 27.19 0.50 -18.01
C GLY A 227 28.61 1.07 -18.18
N THR A 228 28.85 2.32 -17.75
CA THR A 228 30.16 2.98 -17.72
C THR A 228 30.94 2.71 -16.43
N GLY A 229 30.36 1.99 -15.47
CA GLY A 229 30.98 1.67 -14.18
C GLY A 229 30.74 2.71 -13.08
N GLU A 230 29.92 3.73 -13.31
CA GLU A 230 29.63 4.79 -12.33
C GLU A 230 28.55 4.34 -11.34
N PHE A 231 28.72 4.68 -10.06
CA PHE A 231 27.75 4.36 -9.02
C PHE A 231 26.66 5.44 -8.93
N SER A 232 25.40 5.05 -9.10
CA SER A 232 24.24 5.94 -8.99
C SER A 232 23.68 5.93 -7.56
N LEU A 233 23.82 7.05 -6.84
CA LEU A 233 23.29 7.22 -5.48
C LEU A 233 21.75 7.07 -5.46
N ALA A 234 21.05 7.75 -6.38
CA ALA A 234 19.59 7.69 -6.45
C ALA A 234 19.08 6.27 -6.74
N ASP A 235 19.69 5.57 -7.71
CA ASP A 235 19.24 4.22 -8.07
C ASP A 235 19.62 3.21 -6.97
N SER A 236 20.78 3.35 -6.33
CA SER A 236 21.12 2.53 -5.17
C SER A 236 20.16 2.76 -4.00
N HIS A 237 19.81 4.02 -3.72
CA HIS A 237 18.84 4.38 -2.68
C HIS A 237 17.49 3.73 -2.95
N PHE A 238 16.95 3.87 -4.17
CA PHE A 238 15.71 3.22 -4.57
C PHE A 238 15.75 1.69 -4.36
N ARG A 239 16.79 1.04 -4.88
CA ARG A 239 16.92 -0.42 -4.90
C ARG A 239 17.08 -1.02 -3.50
N LYS A 240 17.68 -0.28 -2.56
CA LYS A 240 17.97 -0.76 -1.19
C LYS A 240 16.94 -0.31 -0.15
N PHE A 241 16.27 0.83 -0.31
CA PHE A 241 15.23 1.29 0.63
C PHE A 241 13.81 1.12 0.10
N CYS A 242 13.55 1.50 -1.15
CA CYS A 242 12.18 1.70 -1.65
C CYS A 242 11.62 0.45 -2.33
N ALA A 243 12.45 -0.28 -3.09
CA ALA A 243 12.04 -1.42 -3.90
C ALA A 243 11.50 -2.60 -3.08
N ALA A 244 11.81 -2.65 -1.78
CA ALA A 244 11.37 -3.71 -0.88
C ALA A 244 9.85 -3.90 -0.85
N CYS A 245 9.06 -2.82 -1.00
CA CYS A 245 7.61 -2.84 -0.77
C CYS A 245 6.74 -3.11 -2.01
N HIS A 246 7.32 -3.23 -3.21
CA HIS A 246 6.55 -3.29 -4.46
C HIS A 246 6.21 -4.72 -4.92
N LEU A 247 5.27 -4.83 -5.87
CA LEU A 247 4.67 -6.12 -6.27
C LEU A 247 5.59 -7.04 -7.09
N TRP A 248 6.70 -6.54 -7.64
CA TRP A 248 7.66 -7.36 -8.39
C TRP A 248 8.74 -8.00 -7.52
N VAL A 249 8.83 -7.59 -6.25
CA VAL A 249 9.98 -7.90 -5.41
C VAL A 249 9.54 -8.65 -4.15
N PRO A 250 10.09 -9.85 -3.89
CA PRO A 250 9.75 -10.63 -2.70
C PRO A 250 10.32 -10.03 -1.41
N ARG A 251 9.66 -10.31 -0.27
CA ARG A 251 10.22 -10.06 1.08
C ARG A 251 10.19 -11.31 1.95
N HIS A 252 11.01 -12.31 1.58
CA HIS A 252 11.00 -13.62 2.23
C HIS A 252 11.40 -13.64 3.72
N ARG A 253 11.97 -12.56 4.27
CA ARG A 253 12.49 -12.50 5.65
C ARG A 253 11.69 -11.64 6.61
N GLU A 254 10.54 -11.08 6.19
CA GLU A 254 9.71 -10.30 7.10
C GLU A 254 8.77 -11.18 7.92
N ASN A 255 8.67 -10.88 9.22
CA ASN A 255 7.78 -11.57 10.15
C ASN A 255 6.31 -11.49 9.72
N MET A 256 5.88 -10.44 9.04
CA MET A 256 4.50 -10.31 8.57
C MET A 256 4.18 -11.21 7.36
N GLY A 257 5.20 -11.87 6.76
CA GLY A 257 5.07 -12.69 5.56
C GLY A 257 4.48 -11.91 4.39
N ARG A 258 5.32 -11.44 3.46
CA ARG A 258 4.80 -10.81 2.23
C ARG A 258 5.41 -11.49 1.02
N LEU A 259 4.57 -12.22 0.27
CA LEU A 259 4.89 -12.63 -1.09
C LEU A 259 4.68 -11.46 -2.06
N GLU A 260 5.30 -11.59 -3.21
CA GLU A 260 5.19 -10.72 -4.38
C GLU A 260 3.98 -11.10 -5.25
N GLY A 261 3.59 -10.21 -6.17
CA GLY A 261 2.44 -10.39 -7.06
C GLY A 261 1.09 -10.31 -6.35
N CYS A 262 0.10 -11.04 -6.87
CA CYS A 262 -1.28 -11.02 -6.36
C CYS A 262 -1.39 -11.43 -4.88
N PRO A 263 -0.64 -12.46 -4.40
CA PRO A 263 -0.67 -12.88 -2.99
C PRO A 263 -0.15 -11.84 -2.00
N ALA A 264 0.48 -10.75 -2.46
CA ALA A 264 0.88 -9.64 -1.59
C ALA A 264 -0.32 -9.04 -0.84
N CYS A 265 -1.48 -8.99 -1.51
CA CYS A 265 -2.72 -8.48 -0.94
C CYS A 265 -3.74 -9.59 -0.68
N HIS A 266 -3.82 -10.57 -1.59
CA HIS A 266 -4.92 -11.53 -1.62
C HIS A 266 -4.73 -12.76 -0.74
N ALA A 267 -3.49 -13.08 -0.32
CA ALA A 267 -3.28 -14.22 0.57
C ALA A 267 -3.44 -13.80 2.05
N PRO A 268 -4.03 -14.65 2.91
CA PRO A 268 -4.04 -14.40 4.33
C PRO A 268 -2.66 -14.70 4.93
N TYR A 269 -2.21 -13.87 5.85
CA TYR A 269 -0.99 -14.13 6.61
C TYR A 269 -1.28 -13.95 8.10
N GLY A 270 -0.75 -14.85 8.92
CA GLY A 270 -0.69 -14.62 10.36
C GLY A 270 0.47 -13.71 10.74
N ASP A 271 0.51 -13.30 12.00
CA ASP A 271 1.48 -12.32 12.55
C ASP A 271 2.96 -12.69 12.36
N LYS A 272 3.24 -13.99 12.17
CA LYS A 272 4.59 -14.55 11.98
C LYS A 272 4.86 -15.00 10.54
N GLY A 273 3.91 -14.81 9.62
CA GLY A 273 4.09 -15.16 8.21
C GLY A 273 4.44 -16.63 8.00
N ARG A 274 3.81 -17.52 8.80
CA ARG A 274 4.03 -18.97 8.81
C ARG A 274 2.79 -19.70 8.31
N TYR A 275 3.01 -20.84 7.66
CA TYR A 275 1.93 -21.71 7.24
C TYR A 275 1.28 -22.40 8.45
N SER A 276 -0.04 -22.32 8.52
CA SER A 276 -0.88 -22.93 9.55
C SER A 276 -1.86 -23.97 8.99
N GLY A 277 -1.84 -24.20 7.68
CA GLY A 277 -2.73 -25.14 7.00
C GLY A 277 -2.35 -26.62 7.16
N ARG A 278 -3.07 -27.46 6.41
CA ARG A 278 -3.05 -28.93 6.55
C ARG A 278 -2.07 -29.66 5.61
N ASP A 279 -1.42 -28.97 4.68
CA ASP A 279 -0.42 -29.61 3.81
C ASP A 279 0.85 -30.01 4.60
N PRO A 280 1.23 -31.30 4.68
CA PRO A 280 2.39 -31.75 5.43
C PRO A 280 3.73 -31.40 4.77
N THR A 281 3.71 -30.97 3.51
CA THR A 281 4.92 -30.67 2.73
C THR A 281 5.41 -29.23 2.92
N ILE A 282 4.55 -28.34 3.40
CA ILE A 282 4.88 -26.94 3.68
C ILE A 282 5.43 -26.82 5.11
N LYS A 283 6.58 -26.18 5.24
CA LYS A 283 7.24 -25.95 6.54
C LYS A 283 6.48 -24.91 7.36
N ARG A 284 6.34 -25.19 8.66
CA ARG A 284 5.54 -24.38 9.62
C ARG A 284 6.39 -23.46 10.49
N ASP A 285 7.69 -23.72 10.56
CA ASP A 285 8.65 -22.99 11.39
C ASP A 285 9.39 -21.88 10.63
N GLU A 286 9.28 -21.85 9.30
CA GLU A 286 9.88 -20.81 8.46
C GLU A 286 8.89 -19.67 8.13
N PRO A 287 9.32 -18.40 8.20
CA PRO A 287 8.51 -17.27 7.77
C PRO A 287 8.46 -17.15 6.24
N GLY A 288 7.66 -16.23 5.73
CA GLY A 288 7.51 -15.98 4.29
C GLY A 288 6.52 -16.91 3.60
N HIS A 289 5.54 -17.42 4.35
CA HIS A 289 4.39 -18.18 3.88
C HIS A 289 3.07 -17.50 4.26
N PRO A 290 2.07 -17.53 3.38
CA PRO A 290 0.68 -17.35 3.76
C PRO A 290 0.28 -18.31 4.88
N ALA A 291 -0.75 -17.95 5.65
CA ALA A 291 -1.33 -18.80 6.68
C ALA A 291 -1.90 -20.11 6.09
N THR A 292 -2.42 -20.05 4.87
CA THR A 292 -3.06 -21.16 4.14
C THR A 292 -2.87 -20.99 2.64
N HIS A 293 -3.15 -22.03 1.84
CA HIS A 293 -3.12 -21.96 0.37
C HIS A 293 -4.33 -21.20 -0.25
N THR A 294 -4.96 -20.29 0.49
CA THR A 294 -6.18 -19.58 0.03
C THR A 294 -5.87 -18.17 -0.45
N ILE A 295 -6.71 -17.63 -1.32
CA ILE A 295 -6.78 -16.19 -1.63
C ILE A 295 -8.19 -15.64 -1.37
N THR A 296 -8.26 -14.36 -1.01
CA THR A 296 -9.51 -13.65 -0.71
C THR A 296 -9.60 -12.32 -1.46
N ASN A 297 -10.81 -11.89 -1.76
CA ASN A 297 -11.14 -10.54 -2.22
C ASN A 297 -11.70 -9.65 -1.09
N LEU A 298 -11.91 -10.23 0.10
CA LEU A 298 -12.23 -9.52 1.33
C LEU A 298 -10.90 -9.13 2.01
N ILE A 299 -10.27 -8.07 1.51
CA ILE A 299 -8.94 -7.65 1.93
C ILE A 299 -9.03 -6.85 3.24
N PRO A 300 -8.42 -7.33 4.34
CA PRO A 300 -8.34 -6.57 5.57
C PRO A 300 -7.27 -5.46 5.50
N ASP A 301 -7.44 -4.42 6.33
CA ASP A 301 -6.57 -3.23 6.35
C ASP A 301 -5.09 -3.57 6.66
N ASP A 302 -4.84 -4.66 7.39
CA ASP A 302 -3.49 -5.15 7.71
C ASP A 302 -2.66 -5.47 6.46
N ARG A 303 -3.31 -5.93 5.37
CA ARG A 303 -2.66 -6.19 4.08
C ARG A 303 -2.17 -4.88 3.45
N CYS A 304 -2.97 -3.82 3.55
CA CYS A 304 -2.55 -2.49 3.11
C CYS A 304 -1.42 -1.95 3.99
N ARG A 305 -1.54 -2.11 5.32
CA ARG A 305 -0.57 -1.65 6.31
C ARG A 305 0.76 -2.38 6.28
N ALA A 306 0.83 -3.58 5.70
CA ALA A 306 2.09 -4.28 5.47
C ALA A 306 3.09 -3.43 4.66
N CYS A 307 2.60 -2.57 3.75
CA CYS A 307 3.43 -1.64 2.98
C CYS A 307 3.19 -0.17 3.35
N HIS A 308 1.94 0.24 3.60
CA HIS A 308 1.54 1.64 3.78
C HIS A 308 1.75 2.18 5.22
N ASN A 309 2.70 1.60 5.97
CA ASN A 309 3.10 2.07 7.29
C ASN A 309 4.34 3.00 7.29
N ARG A 310 4.95 3.25 6.11
CA ARG A 310 6.07 4.20 5.92
C ARG A 310 5.74 5.32 4.93
N SER A 311 5.23 5.00 3.74
CA SER A 311 4.93 5.97 2.67
C SER A 311 3.74 6.87 3.02
N ALA A 312 3.99 8.12 3.40
CA ALA A 312 3.02 9.08 3.97
C ALA A 312 2.25 8.57 5.21
N ARG A 313 2.60 7.37 5.71
CA ARG A 313 1.99 6.66 6.84
C ARG A 313 0.48 6.52 6.76
N VAL A 314 -0.11 6.50 5.56
CA VAL A 314 -1.57 6.49 5.38
C VAL A 314 -2.26 5.36 6.16
N GLY A 315 -1.65 4.18 6.21
CA GLY A 315 -2.19 3.04 6.95
C GLY A 315 -2.12 3.20 8.47
N LEU A 316 -1.18 4.00 8.99
CA LEU A 316 -1.11 4.34 10.42
C LEU A 316 -2.10 5.46 10.73
N ASN A 317 -2.09 6.54 9.93
CA ASN A 317 -2.94 7.70 10.14
C ASN A 317 -4.43 7.35 10.15
N TYR A 318 -4.88 6.53 9.18
CA TYR A 318 -6.26 6.07 9.10
C TYR A 318 -6.72 5.34 10.37
N HIS A 319 -5.79 4.64 11.01
CA HIS A 319 -5.99 3.92 12.26
C HIS A 319 -5.77 4.76 13.53
N GLY A 320 -5.41 6.04 13.41
CA GLY A 320 -5.10 6.89 14.56
C GLY A 320 -3.73 6.57 15.17
N GLU A 321 -2.74 6.23 14.35
CA GLU A 321 -1.40 5.89 14.82
C GLU A 321 -0.34 6.81 14.21
N MET A 322 0.52 7.39 15.04
CA MET A 322 1.62 8.27 14.61
C MET A 322 2.95 7.73 15.09
N GLU A 323 3.92 7.57 14.19
CA GLU A 323 5.27 7.11 14.54
C GLU A 323 5.95 8.13 15.48
N SER A 324 6.62 7.62 16.52
CA SER A 324 7.31 8.40 17.53
C SER A 324 8.80 8.05 17.59
N SER A 325 9.64 9.04 17.93
CA SER A 325 11.09 8.88 18.10
C SER A 325 11.50 8.29 19.46
N GLN A 326 10.55 7.76 20.23
CA GLN A 326 10.73 7.05 21.50
C GLN A 326 11.43 7.84 22.62
N TYR A 327 10.64 8.58 23.38
CA TYR A 327 11.06 9.16 24.67
C TYR A 327 10.06 8.82 25.79
N GLY A 328 9.27 7.76 25.60
CA GLY A 328 8.31 7.24 26.58
C GLY A 328 7.13 8.17 26.90
N SER A 329 6.99 9.30 26.19
CA SER A 329 5.85 10.20 26.33
C SER A 329 5.03 10.30 25.03
N PRO A 330 3.70 10.60 25.10
CA PRO A 330 2.95 10.85 26.33
C PRO A 330 2.83 9.58 27.18
N PHE A 331 2.78 9.74 28.50
CA PHE A 331 2.59 8.61 29.43
C PHE A 331 1.24 7.96 29.14
N VAL A 332 1.22 6.64 29.07
CA VAL A 332 -0.01 5.85 28.87
C VAL A 332 -0.32 5.17 30.20
N ARG A 333 -1.46 5.55 30.81
CA ARG A 333 -1.88 5.02 32.12
C ARG A 333 -0.85 5.22 33.24
N GLY A 334 -0.10 6.34 33.20
CA GLY A 334 0.90 6.69 34.21
C GLY A 334 2.27 6.05 33.99
N GLU A 335 2.44 5.24 32.94
CA GLU A 335 3.72 4.60 32.58
C GLU A 335 4.25 5.17 31.26
N LEU A 336 5.54 4.91 30.99
CA LEU A 336 6.13 5.29 29.71
C LEU A 336 5.41 4.53 28.59
N ASN A 337 5.16 5.22 27.47
CA ASN A 337 4.58 4.57 26.29
C ASN A 337 5.57 3.55 25.69
N ASP A 338 5.17 2.28 25.66
CA ASP A 338 5.89 1.13 25.12
C ASP A 338 5.21 0.53 23.86
N GLU A 339 4.20 1.21 23.31
CA GLU A 339 3.47 0.76 22.12
C GLU A 339 4.36 0.77 20.87
N THR A 340 4.45 -0.38 20.21
CA THR A 340 5.27 -0.57 19.01
C THR A 340 4.55 -1.28 17.87
N LEU A 341 5.01 -1.02 16.65
CA LEU A 341 4.68 -1.82 15.48
C LEU A 341 5.44 -3.16 15.51
N SER A 342 5.05 -4.10 14.64
CA SER A 342 5.70 -5.41 14.52
C SER A 342 7.19 -5.37 14.16
N ASP A 343 7.68 -4.23 13.66
CA ASP A 343 9.09 -3.97 13.35
C ASP A 343 9.84 -3.20 14.45
N GLY A 344 9.19 -2.99 15.60
CA GLY A 344 9.76 -2.35 16.79
C GLY A 344 9.70 -0.83 16.81
N ARG A 345 9.15 -0.17 15.78
CA ARG A 345 8.97 1.30 15.80
C ARG A 345 7.89 1.73 16.77
N PHE A 346 8.16 2.79 17.53
CA PHE A 346 7.21 3.34 18.51
C PHE A 346 6.09 4.11 17.86
N VAL A 347 4.91 4.05 18.48
CA VAL A 347 3.72 4.75 18.00
C VAL A 347 2.95 5.45 19.13
N TRP A 348 2.35 6.57 18.79
CA TRP A 348 1.32 7.23 19.58
C TRP A 348 -0.06 6.88 19.04
N LYS A 349 -1.03 6.74 19.94
CA LYS A 349 -2.45 6.63 19.59
C LYS A 349 -3.06 8.03 19.57
N LEU A 350 -3.45 8.46 18.39
CA LEU A 350 -4.18 9.70 18.12
C LEU A 350 -5.62 9.37 17.73
N VAL A 351 -6.42 10.40 17.41
CA VAL A 351 -7.77 10.20 16.88
C VAL A 351 -7.70 9.56 15.48
N PRO A 352 -8.41 8.45 15.24
CA PRO A 352 -8.48 7.83 13.92
C PRO A 352 -9.40 8.61 12.97
N ASP A 353 -9.30 8.28 11.69
CA ASP A 353 -10.25 8.73 10.68
C ASP A 353 -11.69 8.35 11.06
N ILE A 354 -12.65 9.23 10.84
CA ILE A 354 -14.05 9.01 11.17
C ILE A 354 -14.63 7.82 10.40
N HIS A 355 -14.22 7.57 9.15
CA HIS A 355 -14.68 6.43 8.38
C HIS A 355 -14.22 5.13 9.04
N ARG A 356 -12.97 5.10 9.49
CA ARG A 356 -12.42 4.00 10.27
C ARG A 356 -13.15 3.83 11.59
N GLU A 357 -13.32 4.89 12.36
CA GLU A 357 -14.04 4.86 13.64
C GLU A 357 -15.46 4.27 13.47
N LYS A 358 -16.12 4.55 12.33
CA LYS A 358 -17.44 3.99 12.02
C LYS A 358 -17.39 2.55 11.51
N GLY A 359 -16.22 2.00 11.21
CA GLY A 359 -16.01 0.60 10.83
C GLY A 359 -15.82 0.35 9.33
N MET A 360 -15.46 1.39 8.56
CA MET A 360 -15.04 1.22 7.16
C MET A 360 -13.59 0.73 7.08
N ALA A 361 -13.33 -0.09 6.06
CA ALA A 361 -12.02 -0.61 5.68
C ALA A 361 -11.46 0.16 4.48
N CYS A 362 -10.16 0.03 4.20
CA CYS A 362 -9.50 0.68 3.07
C CYS A 362 -10.21 0.39 1.73
N ILE A 363 -10.69 -0.84 1.53
CA ILE A 363 -11.37 -1.27 0.31
C ILE A 363 -12.77 -0.68 0.13
N ASP A 364 -13.38 -0.09 1.16
CA ASP A 364 -14.70 0.53 1.04
C ASP A 364 -14.64 1.80 0.19
N CYS A 365 -13.50 2.50 0.25
CA CYS A 365 -13.17 3.62 -0.62
C CYS A 365 -12.32 3.16 -1.81
N HIS A 366 -11.18 2.50 -1.58
CA HIS A 366 -10.27 2.13 -2.67
C HIS A 366 -10.83 1.02 -3.56
N THR A 367 -11.03 1.34 -4.83
CA THR A 367 -11.52 0.40 -5.83
C THR A 367 -10.42 -0.53 -6.33
N GLY A 368 -10.82 -1.56 -7.09
CA GLY A 368 -9.85 -2.38 -7.82
C GLY A 368 -9.03 -1.56 -8.82
N GLN A 369 -9.59 -0.48 -9.38
CA GLN A 369 -8.88 0.37 -10.33
C GLN A 369 -7.87 1.30 -9.64
N ASP A 370 -8.19 1.79 -8.44
CA ASP A 370 -7.25 2.54 -7.60
C ASP A 370 -5.98 1.74 -7.31
N THR A 371 -6.14 0.45 -7.02
CA THR A 371 -5.09 -0.39 -6.42
C THR A 371 -4.42 -1.30 -7.43
N MET A 372 -5.22 -2.01 -8.24
CA MET A 372 -4.77 -2.97 -9.25
C MET A 372 -4.66 -2.36 -10.65
N GLY A 373 -4.90 -1.05 -10.79
CA GLY A 373 -4.81 -0.32 -12.05
C GLY A 373 -6.04 -0.45 -12.94
N ASP A 374 -6.12 0.46 -13.92
CA ASP A 374 -7.21 0.59 -14.87
C ASP A 374 -6.80 0.32 -16.32
N GLY A 375 -5.60 -0.25 -16.50
CA GLY A 375 -5.04 -0.61 -17.80
C GLY A 375 -4.18 0.48 -18.44
N SER A 376 -4.16 1.69 -17.88
CA SER A 376 -3.24 2.76 -18.25
C SER A 376 -2.00 2.79 -17.35
N VAL A 377 -0.88 3.29 -17.90
CA VAL A 377 0.34 3.52 -17.15
C VAL A 377 0.33 4.95 -16.61
N HIS A 378 0.32 5.08 -15.29
CA HIS A 378 0.34 6.39 -14.60
C HIS A 378 1.75 6.72 -14.10
N ARG A 379 2.11 8.01 -14.13
CA ARG A 379 3.39 8.51 -13.57
C ARG A 379 3.24 9.00 -12.13
N TYR A 380 2.05 9.43 -11.71
CA TYR A 380 1.79 9.87 -10.34
C TYR A 380 0.54 9.23 -9.75
N MET A 381 0.57 9.04 -8.42
CA MET A 381 -0.57 8.49 -7.67
C MET A 381 -1.86 9.27 -7.90
N LYS A 382 -1.78 10.61 -7.94
CA LYS A 382 -2.93 11.49 -8.20
C LYS A 382 -3.64 11.20 -9.52
N ASP A 383 -2.93 10.63 -10.51
CA ASP A 383 -3.47 10.34 -11.84
C ASP A 383 -4.11 8.93 -11.91
N GLN A 384 -3.83 8.05 -10.95
CA GLN A 384 -4.47 6.74 -10.83
C GLN A 384 -5.68 6.75 -9.88
N ILE A 385 -5.72 7.67 -8.90
CA ILE A 385 -6.81 7.75 -7.92
C ILE A 385 -8.16 7.97 -8.62
N GLU A 386 -9.10 7.10 -8.27
CA GLU A 386 -10.47 6.98 -8.73
C GLU A 386 -11.42 7.78 -7.83
N ILE A 387 -11.32 7.58 -6.51
CA ILE A 387 -12.28 8.09 -5.53
C ILE A 387 -11.82 9.39 -4.90
N ARG A 388 -12.76 10.34 -4.82
CA ARG A 388 -12.63 11.60 -4.09
C ARG A 388 -13.81 11.81 -3.16
N CYS A 389 -13.68 12.78 -2.25
CA CYS A 389 -14.73 13.15 -1.31
C CYS A 389 -16.04 13.49 -2.05
N GLU A 390 -15.91 14.24 -3.15
CA GLU A 390 -17.00 14.74 -3.95
C GLU A 390 -17.81 13.64 -4.65
N ASP A 391 -17.21 12.47 -4.91
CA ASP A 391 -17.90 11.34 -5.54
C ASP A 391 -18.99 10.75 -4.63
N CYS A 392 -18.82 10.86 -3.31
CA CYS A 392 -19.77 10.37 -2.31
C CYS A 392 -20.59 11.50 -1.67
N HIS A 393 -19.93 12.59 -1.31
CA HIS A 393 -20.52 13.67 -0.53
C HIS A 393 -21.07 14.81 -1.39
N GLY A 394 -20.68 14.90 -2.67
CA GLY A 394 -20.91 16.05 -3.52
C GLY A 394 -20.01 17.23 -3.20
N SER A 395 -20.23 18.33 -3.90
CA SER A 395 -19.63 19.65 -3.64
C SER A 395 -20.67 20.59 -3.02
N GLN A 396 -20.26 21.82 -2.70
CA GLN A 396 -21.15 22.88 -2.23
C GLN A 396 -22.40 23.05 -3.12
N ILE A 397 -22.24 22.95 -4.43
CA ILE A 397 -23.29 23.26 -5.43
C ILE A 397 -23.70 22.06 -6.29
N THR A 398 -22.93 20.98 -6.29
CA THR A 398 -23.16 19.81 -7.15
C THR A 398 -23.37 18.57 -6.29
N ALA A 399 -24.51 17.91 -6.43
CA ALA A 399 -24.75 16.61 -5.80
C ALA A 399 -23.81 15.53 -6.37
N PRO A 400 -23.52 14.45 -5.62
CA PRO A 400 -22.73 13.34 -6.16
C PRO A 400 -23.43 12.73 -7.38
N ALA A 401 -22.64 12.30 -8.37
CA ALA A 401 -23.15 11.73 -9.60
C ALA A 401 -23.74 10.33 -9.35
N THR A 402 -24.84 10.01 -10.04
CA THR A 402 -25.50 8.71 -9.94
C THR A 402 -25.52 7.99 -11.28
N MET A 403 -25.83 6.69 -11.22
CA MET A 403 -26.18 5.87 -12.37
C MET A 403 -27.17 4.77 -11.95
N ALA A 404 -27.95 4.27 -12.91
CA ALA A 404 -28.78 3.09 -12.71
C ALA A 404 -27.93 1.82 -12.86
N VAL A 405 -28.25 0.81 -12.08
CA VAL A 405 -27.69 -0.53 -12.21
C VAL A 405 -28.28 -1.19 -13.44
N GLU A 406 -27.41 -1.62 -14.35
CA GLU A 406 -27.76 -2.45 -15.50
C GLU A 406 -27.33 -3.88 -15.22
N LYS A 407 -28.29 -4.81 -15.10
CA LYS A 407 -28.02 -6.21 -14.75
C LYS A 407 -27.12 -6.92 -15.76
N ASN A 408 -27.14 -6.50 -17.03
CA ASN A 408 -26.30 -7.10 -18.06
C ASN A 408 -24.92 -6.43 -18.19
N ASP A 409 -24.63 -5.39 -17.40
CA ASP A 409 -23.30 -4.79 -17.38
C ASP A 409 -22.29 -5.78 -16.79
N PRO A 410 -21.24 -6.14 -17.54
CA PRO A 410 -20.28 -7.17 -17.13
C PRO A 410 -19.41 -6.74 -15.94
N LEU A 411 -19.09 -5.44 -15.84
CA LEU A 411 -18.32 -4.89 -14.73
C LEU A 411 -19.16 -4.90 -13.44
N VAL A 412 -20.41 -4.45 -13.49
CA VAL A 412 -21.33 -4.48 -12.35
C VAL A 412 -21.54 -5.91 -11.88
N GLN A 413 -21.79 -6.86 -12.78
CA GLN A 413 -21.94 -8.28 -12.43
C GLN A 413 -20.69 -8.87 -11.78
N ALA A 414 -19.49 -8.51 -12.28
CA ALA A 414 -18.25 -8.93 -11.65
C ALA A 414 -18.08 -8.33 -10.24
N LEU A 415 -18.40 -7.05 -10.05
CA LEU A 415 -18.31 -6.40 -8.75
C LEU A 415 -19.30 -6.99 -7.73
N LEU A 416 -20.53 -7.28 -8.13
CA LEU A 416 -21.53 -7.91 -7.27
C LEU A 416 -21.11 -9.32 -6.84
N ARG A 417 -20.59 -10.13 -7.77
CA ARG A 417 -20.04 -11.46 -7.44
C ARG A 417 -18.81 -11.39 -6.53
N SER A 418 -18.10 -10.26 -6.53
CA SER A 418 -16.88 -10.08 -5.74
C SER A 418 -17.13 -9.81 -4.25
N SER A 419 -18.37 -9.54 -3.82
CA SER A 419 -18.66 -9.35 -2.40
C SER A 419 -19.99 -10.00 -2.02
N PRO A 420 -20.01 -10.89 -1.01
CA PRO A 420 -21.23 -11.51 -0.54
C PRO A 420 -22.20 -10.52 0.14
N ASN A 421 -21.70 -9.32 0.46
CA ASN A 421 -22.44 -8.29 1.17
C ASN A 421 -23.19 -7.34 0.24
N LEU A 422 -22.85 -7.31 -1.06
CA LEU A 422 -23.49 -6.42 -2.02
C LEU A 422 -24.73 -7.07 -2.62
N ARG A 423 -25.86 -6.37 -2.50
CA ARG A 423 -27.15 -6.79 -3.07
C ARG A 423 -27.77 -5.61 -3.81
N LEU A 424 -27.80 -5.70 -5.13
CA LEU A 424 -28.41 -4.72 -6.01
C LEU A 424 -29.34 -5.42 -7.00
N SER A 425 -30.43 -4.74 -7.33
CA SER A 425 -31.39 -5.11 -8.36
C SER A 425 -31.18 -4.26 -9.62
N ASP A 426 -31.74 -4.73 -10.74
CA ASP A 426 -31.80 -3.95 -11.98
C ASP A 426 -32.58 -2.65 -11.74
N GLY A 427 -32.07 -1.52 -12.23
CA GLY A 427 -32.66 -0.19 -12.02
C GLY A 427 -32.36 0.47 -10.66
N ASP A 428 -31.69 -0.22 -9.72
CA ASP A 428 -31.24 0.42 -8.47
C ASP A 428 -30.32 1.62 -8.80
N THR A 429 -30.47 2.71 -8.06
CA THR A 429 -29.62 3.89 -8.24
C THR A 429 -28.39 3.79 -7.35
N ILE A 430 -27.20 3.84 -7.93
CA ILE A 430 -25.90 3.84 -7.23
C ILE A 430 -25.12 5.11 -7.53
N LEU A 431 -24.11 5.39 -6.71
CA LEU A 431 -23.16 6.47 -7.01
C LEU A 431 -22.21 6.07 -8.16
N ARG A 432 -21.72 7.10 -8.84
CA ARG A 432 -20.75 7.00 -9.93
C ARG A 432 -19.58 7.92 -9.64
N THR A 433 -18.37 7.40 -9.84
CA THR A 433 -17.14 8.18 -9.66
C THR A 433 -17.04 9.31 -10.66
N SER A 434 -16.21 10.31 -10.38
CA SER A 434 -15.83 11.38 -11.32
C SER A 434 -15.18 10.87 -12.61
N ARG A 435 -14.68 9.63 -12.64
CA ARG A 435 -14.21 8.95 -13.86
C ARG A 435 -15.28 8.10 -14.55
N GLY A 436 -16.53 8.16 -14.08
CA GLY A 436 -17.66 7.48 -14.68
C GLY A 436 -17.82 6.01 -14.30
N ARG A 437 -17.12 5.51 -13.27
CA ARG A 437 -17.17 4.09 -12.87
C ARG A 437 -18.24 3.84 -11.80
N PRO A 438 -18.89 2.67 -11.78
CA PRO A 438 -19.93 2.36 -10.80
C PRO A 438 -19.35 2.18 -9.38
N LEU A 439 -20.06 2.69 -8.38
CA LEU A 439 -19.82 2.41 -6.96
C LEU A 439 -20.95 1.54 -6.41
N PRO A 440 -20.95 0.22 -6.67
CA PRO A 440 -22.06 -0.65 -6.29
C PRO A 440 -22.23 -0.81 -4.78
N ASN A 441 -21.22 -0.43 -4.00
CA ASN A 441 -21.32 -0.40 -2.55
C ASN A 441 -21.95 0.89 -2.01
N VAL A 442 -22.40 1.83 -2.85
CA VAL A 442 -23.10 3.04 -2.43
C VAL A 442 -24.39 3.22 -3.21
N ARG A 443 -25.52 2.95 -2.58
CA ARG A 443 -26.85 2.97 -3.22
C ARG A 443 -27.77 4.01 -2.62
N LEU A 444 -28.70 4.51 -3.42
CA LEU A 444 -29.81 5.32 -2.95
C LEU A 444 -30.86 4.42 -2.26
N THR A 445 -31.35 4.87 -1.11
CA THR A 445 -32.44 4.24 -0.37
C THR A 445 -33.46 5.32 0.03
N ASP A 446 -34.58 4.91 0.61
CA ASP A 446 -35.57 5.85 1.17
C ASP A 446 -34.98 6.78 2.26
N GLN A 447 -33.86 6.39 2.87
CA GLN A 447 -33.13 7.18 3.88
C GLN A 447 -31.96 7.99 3.27
N GLY A 448 -31.90 8.12 1.95
CA GLY A 448 -30.77 8.71 1.22
C GLY A 448 -29.69 7.69 0.87
N PHE A 449 -28.49 8.17 0.53
CA PHE A 449 -27.39 7.30 0.14
C PHE A 449 -26.83 6.50 1.32
N ARG A 450 -26.63 5.20 1.10
CA ARG A 450 -26.04 4.27 2.07
C ARG A 450 -24.87 3.55 1.45
N LEU A 451 -23.76 3.48 2.18
CA LEU A 451 -22.59 2.70 1.84
C LEU A 451 -22.63 1.36 2.58
N THR A 452 -22.51 0.26 1.85
CA THR A 452 -22.33 -1.09 2.41
C THR A 452 -20.82 -1.38 2.53
N GLY A 453 -20.33 -1.65 3.74
CA GLY A 453 -18.95 -2.08 3.96
C GLY A 453 -18.69 -3.41 3.26
N LYS A 454 -17.71 -3.45 2.35
CA LYS A 454 -17.40 -4.64 1.53
C LYS A 454 -16.88 -5.78 2.38
N LEU A 455 -16.14 -5.47 3.45
CA LEU A 455 -15.61 -6.46 4.39
C LEU A 455 -16.64 -6.94 5.41
N THR A 456 -17.43 -6.02 5.98
CA THR A 456 -18.27 -6.29 7.16
C THR A 456 -19.76 -6.41 6.86
N GLY A 457 -20.22 -5.92 5.71
CA GLY A 457 -21.63 -5.77 5.36
C GLY A 457 -22.35 -4.67 6.15
N LYS A 458 -21.64 -3.90 6.97
CA LYS A 458 -22.22 -2.83 7.78
C LYS A 458 -22.69 -1.69 6.88
N GLU A 459 -23.88 -1.16 7.17
CA GLU A 459 -24.44 -0.01 6.46
C GLU A 459 -24.02 1.32 7.10
N HIS A 460 -23.59 2.27 6.28
CA HIS A 460 -23.13 3.59 6.69
C HIS A 460 -23.92 4.69 5.96
N PRO A 461 -24.50 5.68 6.66
CA PRO A 461 -25.14 6.80 5.98
C PRO A 461 -24.11 7.71 5.31
N VAL A 462 -24.33 8.03 4.03
CA VAL A 462 -23.49 8.97 3.27
C VAL A 462 -24.09 10.37 3.38
N SER A 463 -23.35 11.27 4.02
CA SER A 463 -23.79 12.65 4.22
C SER A 463 -23.56 13.48 2.96
N VAL A 464 -24.61 13.76 2.19
CA VAL A 464 -24.53 14.72 1.07
C VAL A 464 -24.40 16.14 1.63
N ILE A 465 -23.43 16.91 1.15
CA ILE A 465 -23.10 18.25 1.66
C ILE A 465 -23.63 19.39 0.80
N THR A 466 -24.09 19.07 -0.41
CA THR A 466 -24.63 20.06 -1.36
C THR A 466 -25.73 20.90 -0.74
N GLY A 467 -25.59 22.22 -0.85
CA GLY A 467 -26.56 23.18 -0.33
C GLY A 467 -26.46 23.48 1.18
N LYS A 468 -25.60 22.81 1.96
CA LYS A 468 -25.46 23.07 3.41
C LYS A 468 -24.74 24.40 3.70
N ALA A 469 -25.25 25.16 4.68
CA ALA A 469 -24.78 26.52 5.00
C ALA A 469 -23.27 26.59 5.32
N ALA A 470 -22.76 25.68 6.16
CA ALA A 470 -21.35 25.63 6.54
C ALA A 470 -20.37 25.42 5.36
N HIS A 471 -20.87 25.01 4.19
CA HIS A 471 -20.07 24.84 2.97
C HIS A 471 -20.24 26.01 1.99
N LYS A 472 -20.91 27.10 2.38
CA LYS A 472 -21.21 28.27 1.52
C LYS A 472 -20.36 29.51 1.83
N ILE A 473 -19.18 29.31 2.39
CA ILE A 473 -18.29 30.39 2.81
C ILE A 473 -17.62 31.02 1.59
N THR A 474 -17.95 32.28 1.31
CA THR A 474 -17.37 33.02 0.20
C THR A 474 -15.86 33.19 0.42
N GLY A 475 -15.08 32.99 -0.64
CA GLY A 475 -13.61 32.99 -0.58
C GLY A 475 -12.98 31.62 -0.36
N HIS A 476 -13.74 30.62 0.13
CA HIS A 476 -13.25 29.25 0.35
C HIS A 476 -13.48 28.30 -0.85
N ASN A 477 -13.91 28.82 -2.00
CA ASN A 477 -14.22 28.02 -3.20
C ASN A 477 -13.01 27.19 -3.70
N ARG A 478 -11.78 27.63 -3.39
CA ARG A 478 -10.53 26.96 -3.75
C ARG A 478 -10.09 25.90 -2.74
N MET A 479 -10.78 25.69 -1.62
CA MET A 479 -10.39 24.73 -0.59
C MET A 479 -10.63 23.29 -0.99
N GLU A 480 -9.69 22.41 -0.65
CA GLU A 480 -9.94 20.98 -0.59
C GLU A 480 -10.72 20.58 0.65
N CYS A 481 -11.48 19.48 0.56
CA CYS A 481 -12.25 18.98 1.70
C CYS A 481 -11.31 18.58 2.85
N ASP A 482 -10.18 17.95 2.55
CA ASP A 482 -9.19 17.52 3.55
C ASP A 482 -8.53 18.69 4.28
N SER A 483 -8.50 19.90 3.70
CA SER A 483 -7.95 21.08 4.36
C SER A 483 -8.72 21.47 5.62
N CYS A 484 -10.04 21.32 5.59
CA CYS A 484 -10.89 21.55 6.76
C CYS A 484 -11.08 20.27 7.57
N HIS A 485 -11.20 19.12 6.91
CA HIS A 485 -11.64 17.89 7.58
C HIS A 485 -10.50 17.01 8.10
N SER A 486 -9.23 17.33 7.93
CA SER A 486 -8.13 16.52 8.51
C SER A 486 -7.73 17.01 9.90
N ALA A 487 -7.85 16.15 10.92
CA ALA A 487 -7.54 16.52 12.29
C ALA A 487 -6.05 16.74 12.57
N TRP A 488 -5.19 16.00 11.87
CA TRP A 488 -3.73 16.05 12.04
C TRP A 488 -3.03 15.47 10.81
N SER A 489 -1.75 15.77 10.61
CA SER A 489 -0.97 15.23 9.50
C SER A 489 0.45 14.87 9.95
N PRO A 490 1.01 13.70 9.58
CA PRO A 490 2.37 13.36 9.98
C PRO A 490 3.37 14.26 9.27
N GLN A 491 4.17 14.99 10.04
CA GLN A 491 5.19 15.91 9.55
C GLN A 491 6.57 15.42 10.01
N CYS A 492 7.42 15.03 9.05
CA CYS A 492 8.75 14.47 9.26
C CYS A 492 9.83 15.47 8.81
N TYR A 493 10.43 16.20 9.75
CA TYR A 493 11.41 17.23 9.41
C TYR A 493 12.85 16.71 9.47
N GLY A 494 13.69 17.15 8.53
CA GLY A 494 15.15 16.97 8.61
C GLY A 494 15.66 15.53 8.47
N CYS A 495 15.52 14.88 7.31
CA CYS A 495 16.06 13.55 7.05
C CYS A 495 17.58 13.60 6.77
N HIS A 496 18.38 12.84 7.51
CA HIS A 496 19.81 12.68 7.27
C HIS A 496 20.07 11.28 6.71
N GLN A 497 20.49 11.21 5.45
CA GLN A 497 20.76 9.94 4.76
C GLN A 497 22.27 9.70 4.72
N VAL A 498 22.68 8.49 5.09
CA VAL A 498 24.07 8.07 5.04
C VAL A 498 24.19 6.82 4.18
N LEU A 499 25.02 6.88 3.14
CA LEU A 499 25.49 5.71 2.41
C LEU A 499 26.89 5.32 2.92
N ASP A 500 27.00 4.16 3.55
CA ASP A 500 28.25 3.66 4.14
C ASP A 500 28.80 2.47 3.34
N PHE A 501 29.91 2.71 2.61
CA PHE A 501 30.61 1.70 1.82
C PHE A 501 31.51 0.76 2.64
N ARG A 502 31.56 0.85 3.98
CA ARG A 502 32.18 -0.19 4.82
C ARG A 502 31.28 -1.41 4.98
N HIS A 503 29.99 -1.24 4.72
CA HIS A 503 28.97 -2.26 4.93
C HIS A 503 28.21 -2.59 3.65
N LYS A 504 27.58 -3.77 3.63
CA LYS A 504 26.70 -4.19 2.53
C LYS A 504 25.24 -3.92 2.87
N GLY A 505 24.47 -3.50 1.88
CA GLY A 505 23.01 -3.35 1.93
C GLY A 505 22.34 -4.39 1.03
N THR A 506 21.08 -4.74 1.33
CA THR A 506 20.31 -5.65 0.44
C THR A 506 19.80 -4.87 -0.76
N ASP A 507 20.27 -5.20 -1.97
CA ASP A 507 19.61 -4.75 -3.20
C ASP A 507 18.39 -5.66 -3.43
N HIS A 508 17.21 -5.09 -3.20
CA HIS A 508 15.96 -5.82 -3.30
C HIS A 508 15.62 -6.21 -4.76
N MET A 509 16.09 -5.43 -5.73
CA MET A 509 15.90 -5.71 -7.15
C MET A 509 16.83 -6.82 -7.64
N ALA A 510 18.04 -6.92 -7.10
CA ALA A 510 19.00 -7.99 -7.42
C ALA A 510 18.84 -9.25 -6.54
N GLY A 511 18.06 -9.17 -5.45
CA GLY A 511 17.84 -10.26 -4.50
C GLY A 511 19.09 -10.66 -3.69
N LYS A 512 20.11 -9.79 -3.62
CA LYS A 512 21.39 -10.08 -2.94
C LYS A 512 21.96 -8.85 -2.25
N ALA A 513 22.87 -9.07 -1.32
CA ALA A 513 23.61 -7.99 -0.69
C ALA A 513 24.68 -7.42 -1.64
N THR A 514 24.69 -6.10 -1.81
CA THR A 514 25.69 -5.35 -2.60
C THR A 514 26.40 -4.31 -1.73
N GLN A 515 27.52 -3.76 -2.21
CA GLN A 515 28.32 -2.82 -1.42
C GLN A 515 27.58 -1.50 -1.20
N GLY A 516 27.75 -0.89 -0.02
CA GLY A 516 27.07 0.33 0.39
C GLY A 516 25.77 0.02 1.13
N ARG A 517 25.73 0.33 2.42
CA ARG A 517 24.54 0.24 3.26
C ARG A 517 23.98 1.63 3.50
N TRP A 518 22.70 1.81 3.24
CA TRP A 518 22.03 3.05 3.58
C TRP A 518 21.49 3.03 5.01
N ALA A 519 21.50 4.20 5.66
CA ALA A 519 20.84 4.49 6.92
C ALA A 519 20.15 5.86 6.83
N GLU A 520 19.04 6.03 7.54
CA GLU A 520 18.32 7.30 7.66
C GLU A 520 18.20 7.71 9.13
N GLY A 521 18.51 8.96 9.42
CA GLY A 521 18.20 9.67 10.65
C GLY A 521 17.18 10.78 10.36
N ARG A 522 16.57 11.32 11.40
CA ARG A 522 15.54 12.37 11.29
C ARG A 522 15.75 13.42 12.36
N GLY A 523 15.38 14.67 12.05
CA GLY A 523 15.42 15.78 13.00
C GLY A 523 14.32 15.63 14.04
N TYR A 524 13.06 15.79 13.64
CA TYR A 524 11.93 15.66 14.55
C TYR A 524 10.60 15.32 13.85
N PHE A 525 9.64 14.86 14.65
CA PHE A 525 8.27 14.59 14.25
C PHE A 525 7.30 15.57 14.87
N ARG A 526 6.30 15.97 14.07
CA ARG A 526 5.12 16.72 14.51
C ARG A 526 3.88 16.12 13.85
N TYR A 527 2.73 16.41 14.42
CA TYR A 527 1.43 16.09 13.82
C TYR A 527 0.44 17.25 13.91
N GLU A 528 0.72 18.18 14.81
CA GLU A 528 -0.08 19.33 15.16
C GLU A 528 -0.01 20.40 14.07
N ARG A 529 -1.12 21.12 13.88
CA ARG A 529 -1.25 22.33 13.05
C ARG A 529 -0.73 22.12 11.62
N ASN A 530 -1.66 21.83 10.72
CA ASN A 530 -1.35 21.61 9.32
C ASN A 530 -0.77 22.85 8.68
N ILE A 531 0.14 22.67 7.73
CA ILE A 531 0.61 23.74 6.85
C ILE A 531 -0.26 23.72 5.59
N TYR A 532 -0.75 24.86 5.16
CA TYR A 532 -1.58 24.98 3.96
C TYR A 532 -0.81 25.63 2.81
N GLY A 533 -1.19 25.27 1.59
CA GLY A 533 -0.69 25.87 0.38
C GLY A 533 -1.49 25.42 -0.83
N ILE A 534 -0.96 25.67 -2.02
CA ILE A 534 -1.57 25.23 -3.27
C ILE A 534 -1.09 23.81 -3.57
N ASN A 535 -2.02 22.91 -3.87
CA ASN A 535 -1.75 21.51 -4.22
C ASN A 535 -1.66 21.31 -5.75
N SER A 536 -1.48 20.06 -6.18
CA SER A 536 -1.37 19.70 -7.60
C SER A 536 -2.63 19.96 -8.45
N ARG A 537 -3.77 20.31 -7.84
CA ARG A 537 -5.00 20.71 -8.54
C ARG A 537 -5.19 22.24 -8.58
N GLY A 538 -4.21 23.02 -8.11
CA GLY A 538 -4.36 24.48 -7.97
C GLY A 538 -5.28 24.91 -6.82
N ARG A 539 -5.65 23.98 -5.94
CA ARG A 539 -6.56 24.19 -4.80
C ARG A 539 -5.78 24.28 -3.50
N VAL A 540 -6.39 24.86 -2.47
CA VAL A 540 -5.79 24.99 -1.14
C VAL A 540 -5.87 23.65 -0.43
N GLY A 541 -4.72 23.02 -0.23
CA GLY A 541 -4.54 21.69 0.37
C GLY A 541 -3.53 21.72 1.51
N ILE A 542 -3.38 20.58 2.20
CA ILE A 542 -2.35 20.38 3.23
C ILE A 542 -1.01 20.07 2.57
N LEU A 543 0.04 20.75 3.03
CA LEU A 543 1.44 20.48 2.70
C LEU A 543 2.12 19.83 3.91
N VAL A 544 2.97 18.83 3.64
CA VAL A 544 3.86 18.21 4.63
C VAL A 544 5.28 18.14 4.08
N PRO A 545 6.30 17.95 4.93
CA PRO A 545 7.64 17.65 4.47
C PRO A 545 7.63 16.48 3.48
N GLY A 546 8.03 16.74 2.24
CA GLY A 546 8.10 15.75 1.17
C GLY A 546 9.45 15.05 1.18
N CYS A 547 10.50 15.78 0.81
CA CYS A 547 11.89 15.35 0.88
C CYS A 547 12.71 16.50 1.48
N GLN A 548 13.08 16.42 2.75
CA GLN A 548 14.03 17.36 3.36
C GLN A 548 15.27 16.55 3.72
N VAL A 549 16.21 16.43 2.78
CA VAL A 549 17.28 15.42 2.88
C VAL A 549 18.66 16.06 2.86
N TRP A 550 19.47 15.69 3.85
CA TRP A 550 20.91 15.93 3.91
C TRP A 550 21.64 14.63 3.64
N ASN A 551 22.55 14.62 2.68
CA ASN A 551 23.17 13.39 2.17
C ASN A 551 24.62 13.30 2.59
N SER A 552 24.98 12.17 3.18
CA SER A 552 26.35 11.82 3.52
C SER A 552 26.80 10.53 2.84
N VAL A 553 28.01 10.51 2.28
CA VAL A 553 28.58 9.30 1.68
C VAL A 553 29.91 8.98 2.35
N VAL A 554 30.06 7.76 2.86
CA VAL A 554 31.26 7.28 3.56
C VAL A 554 31.92 6.19 2.73
N ASP A 555 33.21 6.35 2.41
CA ASP A 555 33.98 5.37 1.65
C ASP A 555 34.33 4.11 2.46
N SER A 556 35.02 3.15 1.82
CA SER A 556 35.43 1.90 2.46
C SER A 556 36.49 2.06 3.56
N SER A 557 37.17 3.21 3.63
CA SER A 557 38.11 3.54 4.71
C SER A 557 37.43 4.21 5.91
N GLY A 558 36.17 4.61 5.77
CA GLY A 558 35.41 5.33 6.79
C GLY A 558 35.50 6.86 6.68
N LYS A 559 36.04 7.38 5.57
CA LYS A 559 36.11 8.82 5.32
C LYS A 559 34.87 9.30 4.56
N VAL A 560 34.36 10.47 4.94
CA VAL A 560 33.27 11.13 4.20
C VAL A 560 33.79 11.63 2.85
N ILE A 561 33.06 11.29 1.78
CA ILE A 561 33.35 11.68 0.41
C ILE A 561 32.72 13.04 0.14
N GLN A 562 33.55 14.03 -0.19
CA GLN A 562 33.09 15.34 -0.65
C GLN A 562 32.51 15.25 -2.08
N PRO A 563 31.46 16.04 -2.42
CA PRO A 563 30.83 17.07 -1.59
C PRO A 563 29.75 16.53 -0.64
N TYR A 564 29.55 15.22 -0.54
CA TYR A 564 28.47 14.61 0.26
C TYR A 564 28.77 14.57 1.75
N ASP A 565 29.06 15.70 2.37
CA ASP A 565 29.10 15.84 3.83
C ASP A 565 27.89 16.67 4.26
N SER A 566 26.82 15.98 4.66
CA SER A 566 25.51 16.58 4.93
C SER A 566 25.04 17.50 3.80
N GLU A 567 25.21 17.07 2.54
CA GLU A 567 24.95 17.92 1.38
C GLU A 567 23.45 17.93 1.02
N ILE A 568 22.95 19.13 0.76
CA ILE A 568 21.63 19.36 0.17
C ILE A 568 21.78 19.34 -1.35
N MET A 569 21.13 18.38 -2.01
CA MET A 569 21.20 18.28 -3.47
C MET A 569 20.59 19.51 -4.13
N LYS A 570 21.22 19.99 -5.21
CA LYS A 570 20.65 21.04 -6.07
C LYS A 570 19.82 20.38 -7.17
N LEU A 571 18.59 20.85 -7.33
CA LEU A 571 17.74 20.38 -8.41
C LEU A 571 18.19 20.96 -9.73
N ALA A 572 17.94 20.24 -10.83
CA ALA A 572 18.30 20.70 -12.18
C ALA A 572 17.55 21.97 -12.62
N ASN A 573 16.47 22.32 -11.94
CA ASN A 573 15.72 23.57 -12.14
C ASN A 573 16.26 24.76 -11.31
N GLY A 574 17.33 24.56 -10.54
CA GLY A 574 17.98 25.59 -9.71
C GLY A 574 17.39 25.75 -8.30
N ASN A 575 16.29 25.07 -7.97
CA ASN A 575 15.70 25.09 -6.63
C ASN A 575 16.42 24.13 -5.67
N SER A 576 16.16 24.30 -4.37
CA SER A 576 16.62 23.37 -3.34
C SER A 576 15.85 22.05 -3.38
N SER A 577 16.53 20.94 -3.09
CA SER A 577 15.90 19.62 -2.86
C SER A 577 15.15 19.54 -1.53
N ILE A 578 15.31 20.52 -0.64
CA ILE A 578 14.46 20.65 0.55
C ILE A 578 13.06 21.06 0.10
N ALA A 579 12.13 20.11 0.16
CA ALA A 579 10.85 20.21 -0.49
C ALA A 579 9.65 19.85 0.41
N MET A 580 8.56 20.57 0.18
CA MET A 580 7.24 20.30 0.73
C MET A 580 6.35 19.65 -0.34
N GLY A 581 5.50 18.72 0.07
CA GLY A 581 4.60 17.99 -0.82
C GLY A 581 3.15 18.05 -0.35
N PRO A 582 2.17 18.14 -1.26
CA PRO A 582 0.77 18.05 -0.91
C PRO A 582 0.42 16.61 -0.48
N THR A 583 -0.45 16.47 0.52
CA THR A 583 -0.87 15.16 1.03
C THR A 583 -2.34 15.13 1.40
N HIS A 584 -2.95 13.94 1.33
CA HIS A 584 -4.19 13.64 2.02
C HIS A 584 -3.85 12.81 3.26
N PRO A 585 -3.97 13.37 4.49
CA PRO A 585 -3.48 12.71 5.70
C PRO A 585 -4.20 11.41 6.07
N HIS A 586 -5.44 11.20 5.60
CA HIS A 586 -6.33 10.10 6.04
C HIS A 586 -6.63 10.16 7.54
N THR A 587 -6.90 11.36 8.03
CA THR A 587 -7.30 11.65 9.43
C THR A 587 -8.61 12.44 9.42
N THR A 588 -9.49 12.12 8.47
CA THR A 588 -10.71 12.87 8.20
C THR A 588 -11.64 12.82 9.42
N ARG A 589 -12.22 13.95 9.79
CA ARG A 589 -13.06 14.17 10.96
C ARG A 589 -14.26 15.07 10.62
N LYS A 590 -15.26 15.06 11.52
CA LYS A 590 -16.39 15.99 11.46
C LYS A 590 -16.03 17.32 12.10
N GLU A 591 -15.19 17.24 13.12
CA GLU A 591 -14.54 18.38 13.75
C GLU A 591 -13.58 19.02 12.75
N VAL A 592 -13.63 20.35 12.66
CA VAL A 592 -12.82 21.15 11.74
C VAL A 592 -12.05 22.21 12.53
N PRO A 593 -10.92 22.74 12.01
CA PRO A 593 -10.18 23.83 12.64
C PRO A 593 -11.07 25.05 12.94
N ARG A 594 -10.64 25.93 13.85
CA ARG A 594 -11.31 27.24 14.01
C ARG A 594 -10.79 28.19 12.93
N CYS A 595 -11.54 29.25 12.63
CA CYS A 595 -11.09 30.26 11.66
C CYS A 595 -9.69 30.81 12.01
N VAL A 596 -9.40 31.05 13.28
CA VAL A 596 -8.09 31.56 13.73
C VAL A 596 -6.94 30.57 13.52
N ASP A 597 -7.21 29.27 13.53
CA ASP A 597 -6.19 28.23 13.35
C ASP A 597 -5.69 28.15 11.90
N CYS A 598 -6.43 28.73 10.94
CA CYS A 598 -6.03 28.83 9.54
C CYS A 598 -5.62 30.27 9.16
N HIS A 599 -6.33 31.27 9.69
CA HIS A 599 -6.16 32.66 9.27
C HIS A 599 -5.13 33.43 10.10
N LEU A 600 -4.86 33.05 11.36
CA LEU A 600 -3.98 33.79 12.26
C LEU A 600 -2.77 32.97 12.76
N ASP A 601 -2.67 31.70 12.38
CA ASP A 601 -1.52 30.86 12.68
C ASP A 601 -0.45 31.01 11.57
N PRO A 602 0.78 31.50 11.89
CA PRO A 602 1.84 31.64 10.90
C PRO A 602 2.25 30.33 10.26
N LYS A 603 2.19 29.22 11.00
CA LYS A 603 2.51 27.90 10.45
C LYS A 603 1.47 27.48 9.43
N ALA A 604 0.18 27.69 9.74
CA ALA A 604 -0.91 27.33 8.84
C ALA A 604 -0.81 28.04 7.48
N ILE A 605 -0.41 29.30 7.47
CA ILE A 605 -0.20 30.06 6.22
C ILE A 605 1.18 29.83 5.58
N GLY A 606 1.99 28.92 6.10
CA GLY A 606 3.26 28.50 5.50
C GLY A 606 4.48 29.34 5.86
N LEU A 607 4.38 30.25 6.84
CA LEU A 607 5.51 31.06 7.30
C LEU A 607 6.41 30.31 8.30
N GLY A 608 5.95 29.18 8.83
CA GLY A 608 6.63 28.39 9.87
C GLY A 608 6.23 28.78 11.30
N GLU A 609 6.73 28.04 12.28
CA GLU A 609 6.46 28.32 13.70
C GLU A 609 7.16 29.60 14.15
N GLY A 610 6.43 30.46 14.86
CA GLY A 610 6.99 31.70 15.38
C GLY A 610 5.95 32.70 15.86
N VAL A 611 6.41 33.88 16.24
CA VAL A 611 5.56 34.99 16.65
C VAL A 611 5.33 35.93 15.47
N MET A 612 4.12 35.88 14.92
CA MET A 612 3.68 36.77 13.85
C MET A 612 3.33 38.14 14.43
N LYS A 613 3.89 39.22 13.87
CA LYS A 613 3.61 40.61 14.25
C LYS A 613 3.09 41.36 13.03
N PHE A 614 1.93 42.01 13.18
CA PHE A 614 1.35 42.85 12.14
C PHE A 614 1.31 44.30 12.59
N SER A 615 1.92 45.20 11.82
CA SER A 615 1.90 46.64 12.07
C SER A 615 0.86 47.32 11.19
N SER A 616 -0.26 47.72 11.78
CA SER A 616 -1.34 48.44 11.09
C SER A 616 -0.92 49.81 10.54
N LYS A 617 0.11 50.45 11.13
CA LYS A 617 0.60 51.77 10.73
C LYS A 617 1.28 51.80 9.36
N ASN A 618 1.90 50.68 8.96
CA ASN A 618 2.65 50.58 7.70
C ASN A 618 2.31 49.32 6.89
N GLY A 619 1.30 48.53 7.33
CA GLY A 619 0.86 47.31 6.67
C GLY A 619 1.91 46.20 6.63
N ARG A 620 2.95 46.26 7.47
CA ARG A 620 4.07 45.28 7.43
C ARG A 620 3.79 44.10 8.35
N LEU A 621 3.97 42.91 7.78
CA LEU A 621 4.03 41.63 8.48
C LEU A 621 5.50 41.31 8.80
N SER A 622 5.77 40.82 10.01
CA SER A 622 7.05 40.20 10.36
C SER A 622 6.83 38.92 11.14
N LEU A 623 7.77 37.98 11.03
CA LEU A 623 7.77 36.73 11.79
C LEU A 623 9.08 36.66 12.59
N GLU A 624 8.97 36.34 13.87
CA GLU A 624 10.09 35.92 14.71
C GLU A 624 10.04 34.39 14.82
N PRO A 625 10.89 33.65 14.11
CA PRO A 625 10.80 32.19 14.05
C PRO A 625 11.18 31.55 15.39
N LEU A 626 10.56 30.42 15.70
CA LEU A 626 10.86 29.67 16.93
C LEU A 626 12.22 28.95 16.87
N TYR A 627 12.69 28.64 15.66
CA TYR A 627 13.91 27.86 15.44
C TYR A 627 14.81 28.53 14.39
N ASP A 628 16.10 28.64 14.72
CA ASP A 628 17.14 29.14 13.82
C ASP A 628 17.92 27.96 13.20
N SER A 629 17.57 27.63 11.96
CA SER A 629 18.21 26.53 11.23
C SER A 629 19.68 26.82 10.88
N ALA A 630 20.04 28.09 10.64
CA ALA A 630 21.39 28.46 10.24
C ALA A 630 22.36 28.28 11.41
N SER A 631 22.00 28.79 12.58
CA SER A 631 22.77 28.62 13.83
C SER A 631 22.88 27.15 14.27
N SER A 632 21.97 26.30 13.81
CA SER A 632 21.95 24.86 14.12
C SER A 632 22.82 24.01 13.17
N GLY A 633 23.50 24.63 12.20
CA GLY A 633 24.39 23.92 11.27
C GLY A 633 23.68 23.17 10.15
N LEU A 634 22.38 23.42 9.92
CA LEU A 634 21.61 22.73 8.87
C LEU A 634 21.86 23.27 7.45
N GLY A 635 22.67 24.32 7.30
CA GLY A 635 23.02 24.86 5.98
C GLY A 635 21.85 25.51 5.22
N ILE A 636 20.75 25.86 5.92
CA ILE A 636 19.61 26.62 5.40
C ILE A 636 19.35 27.84 6.28
N ASP A 637 18.89 28.94 5.67
CA ASP A 637 18.63 30.23 6.33
C ASP A 637 17.15 30.43 6.70
N PHE A 638 16.35 29.37 6.62
CA PHE A 638 14.93 29.37 6.98
C PHE A 638 14.57 28.18 7.90
N PRO A 639 13.53 28.32 8.75
CA PRO A 639 13.00 27.20 9.53
C PRO A 639 12.52 26.04 8.65
N GLN A 640 12.73 24.80 9.08
CA GLN A 640 12.37 23.60 8.30
C GLN A 640 10.86 23.50 7.98
N ASP A 641 10.01 24.20 8.74
CA ASP A 641 8.56 24.24 8.58
C ASP A 641 8.04 25.50 7.85
N SER A 642 8.93 26.42 7.46
CA SER A 642 8.61 27.57 6.61
C SER A 642 8.61 27.18 5.14
N VAL A 643 7.47 27.32 4.47
CA VAL A 643 7.31 27.08 3.02
C VAL A 643 7.63 28.35 2.22
N ILE A 644 7.29 29.50 2.79
CA ILE A 644 7.40 30.84 2.21
C ILE A 644 7.91 31.84 3.24
N ASP A 645 8.47 32.97 2.79
CA ASP A 645 8.73 34.13 3.64
C ASP A 645 7.49 35.04 3.76
N VAL A 646 7.62 36.12 4.57
CA VAL A 646 6.52 37.07 4.81
C VAL A 646 6.12 37.90 3.57
N GLN A 647 6.92 37.84 2.50
CA GLN A 647 6.59 38.41 1.18
C GLN A 647 5.96 37.37 0.24
N GLY A 648 5.79 36.13 0.68
CA GLY A 648 5.27 35.04 -0.16
C GLY A 648 6.28 34.50 -1.17
N LYS A 649 7.58 34.77 -0.97
CA LYS A 649 8.65 34.13 -1.74
C LYS A 649 8.78 32.69 -1.28
N ILE A 650 8.84 31.76 -2.23
CA ILE A 650 8.99 30.33 -1.96
C ILE A 650 10.39 30.06 -1.39
N LEU A 651 10.46 29.38 -0.24
CA LEU A 651 11.69 28.98 0.43
C LEU A 651 12.03 27.50 0.15
N GLN A 652 11.01 26.65 0.03
CA GLN A 652 11.16 25.21 -0.18
C GLN A 652 10.64 24.77 -1.55
N GLY A 653 11.33 23.81 -2.17
CA GLY A 653 10.94 23.22 -3.44
C GLY A 653 9.68 22.35 -3.35
N THR A 654 9.29 21.81 -4.49
CA THR A 654 8.22 20.80 -4.60
C THR A 654 8.51 19.85 -5.75
N SER A 655 8.12 18.59 -5.61
CA SER A 655 8.14 17.61 -6.70
C SER A 655 6.80 17.49 -7.42
N HIS A 656 5.83 18.33 -7.07
CA HIS A 656 4.48 18.32 -7.59
C HIS A 656 4.21 19.55 -8.45
N GLU A 657 3.78 19.33 -9.69
CA GLU A 657 3.33 20.40 -10.59
C GLU A 657 2.24 21.25 -9.92
N LEU A 658 2.26 22.57 -10.15
CA LEU A 658 1.39 23.60 -9.56
C LEU A 658 1.48 23.78 -8.04
N SER A 659 2.07 22.83 -7.31
CA SER A 659 2.11 22.89 -5.86
C SER A 659 3.07 23.97 -5.39
N ARG A 660 2.66 24.79 -4.42
CA ARG A 660 3.50 25.87 -3.87
C ARG A 660 2.93 26.40 -2.56
N GLY A 661 3.73 27.15 -1.80
CA GLY A 661 3.20 28.01 -0.75
C GLY A 661 2.36 29.16 -1.32
N PHE A 662 1.66 29.88 -0.44
CA PHE A 662 0.88 31.05 -0.81
C PHE A 662 1.76 32.20 -1.32
N ASN A 663 1.24 32.98 -2.27
CA ASN A 663 1.89 34.23 -2.67
C ASN A 663 1.43 35.40 -1.79
N GLN A 664 2.04 36.57 -1.96
CA GLN A 664 1.73 37.76 -1.16
C GLN A 664 0.24 38.16 -1.18
N ASP A 665 -0.40 38.09 -2.35
CA ASP A 665 -1.81 38.43 -2.50
C ASP A 665 -2.73 37.45 -1.76
N GLU A 666 -2.41 36.16 -1.83
CA GLU A 666 -3.13 35.11 -1.12
C GLU A 666 -2.98 35.29 0.40
N ILE A 667 -1.77 35.55 0.90
CA ILE A 667 -1.51 35.87 2.32
C ILE A 667 -2.34 37.10 2.75
N GLY A 668 -2.34 38.16 1.94
CA GLY A 668 -3.12 39.37 2.23
C GLY A 668 -4.62 39.11 2.30
N ARG A 669 -5.17 38.24 1.44
CA ARG A 669 -6.58 37.84 1.48
C ARG A 669 -6.90 36.96 2.68
N ILE A 670 -6.01 36.04 3.05
CA ILE A 670 -6.18 35.17 4.22
C ILE A 670 -6.20 36.03 5.48
N LEU A 671 -5.22 36.92 5.65
CA LEU A 671 -5.14 37.80 6.82
C LEU A 671 -6.19 38.92 6.80
N GLY A 672 -6.76 39.25 5.64
CA GLY A 672 -7.67 40.38 5.45
C GLY A 672 -8.96 40.32 6.30
N ILE A 673 -9.34 39.14 6.79
CA ILE A 673 -10.51 38.98 7.66
C ILE A 673 -10.15 38.92 9.16
N ALA A 674 -8.88 39.04 9.53
CA ALA A 674 -8.38 38.90 10.90
C ALA A 674 -9.19 39.69 11.93
N ARG A 675 -9.55 40.94 11.59
CA ARG A 675 -10.29 41.84 12.49
C ARG A 675 -11.77 41.45 12.69
N CYS A 676 -12.31 40.59 11.83
CA CYS A 676 -13.68 40.09 11.92
C CYS A 676 -13.78 38.86 12.85
N LEU A 677 -12.72 38.04 12.91
CA LEU A 677 -12.73 36.74 13.59
C LEU A 677 -13.02 36.78 15.10
N PRO A 678 -12.69 37.84 15.86
CA PRO A 678 -13.07 37.88 17.28
C PRO A 678 -14.58 37.93 17.52
N CYS A 679 -15.36 38.42 16.54
CA CYS A 679 -16.83 38.50 16.63
C CYS A 679 -17.53 37.45 15.75
N HIS A 680 -16.86 36.95 14.73
CA HIS A 680 -17.38 36.01 13.75
C HIS A 680 -16.45 34.80 13.65
N ASP A 681 -16.61 33.82 14.54
CA ASP A 681 -15.76 32.63 14.62
C ASP A 681 -16.46 31.34 14.16
N ARG A 682 -17.72 31.46 13.71
CA ARG A 682 -18.55 30.34 13.27
C ARG A 682 -18.63 30.25 11.75
N TYR A 683 -18.56 29.03 11.23
CA TYR A 683 -18.68 28.73 9.81
C TYR A 683 -20.06 29.00 9.21
N ASP A 684 -21.11 28.99 10.01
CA ASP A 684 -22.49 29.24 9.60
C ASP A 684 -22.95 30.68 9.80
N ASP A 685 -22.03 31.59 10.16
CA ASP A 685 -22.35 33.01 10.30
C ASP A 685 -22.79 33.61 8.94
N PRO A 686 -23.96 34.25 8.86
CA PRO A 686 -24.48 34.84 7.62
C PRO A 686 -23.55 35.85 6.95
N ILE A 687 -22.62 36.47 7.69
CA ILE A 687 -21.65 37.42 7.11
C ILE A 687 -20.80 36.74 6.03
N TRP A 688 -20.48 35.44 6.20
CA TRP A 688 -19.59 34.70 5.32
C TRP A 688 -20.19 34.28 3.99
N ILE A 689 -21.51 34.38 3.84
CA ILE A 689 -22.19 34.09 2.58
C ILE A 689 -22.02 35.25 1.59
N ARG A 690 -21.64 36.44 2.08
CA ARG A 690 -21.48 37.65 1.26
C ARG A 690 -20.02 37.81 0.83
N PRO A 691 -19.75 38.28 -0.40
CA PRO A 691 -18.39 38.66 -0.79
C PRO A 691 -17.94 39.89 0.00
N GLY A 692 -16.68 39.87 0.46
CA GLY A 692 -16.02 41.03 1.04
C GLY A 692 -15.65 42.10 0.00
N PRO A 693 -15.03 43.22 0.43
CA PRO A 693 -14.51 43.48 1.77
C PRO A 693 -15.60 43.81 2.80
N TYR A 694 -15.42 43.36 4.04
CA TYR A 694 -16.33 43.64 5.15
C TYR A 694 -16.02 45.01 5.75
N LYS A 695 -17.05 45.77 6.10
CA LYS A 695 -16.91 47.06 6.79
C LYS A 695 -17.20 46.88 8.27
N GLU A 696 -16.27 47.34 9.10
CA GLU A 696 -16.45 47.38 10.55
C GLU A 696 -17.56 48.37 10.90
N THR A 697 -18.54 47.90 11.66
CA THR A 697 -19.60 48.76 12.21
C THR A 697 -19.11 49.41 13.51
N PRO A 698 -19.76 50.47 14.02
CA PRO A 698 -19.47 50.99 15.35
C PRO A 698 -19.53 49.93 16.46
N ALA A 699 -20.39 48.91 16.31
CA ALA A 699 -20.45 47.78 17.22
C ALA A 699 -19.18 46.90 17.14
N CYS A 700 -18.63 46.69 15.94
CA CYS A 700 -17.38 45.98 15.74
C CYS A 700 -16.22 46.71 16.44
N LEU A 701 -16.10 48.02 16.24
CA LEU A 701 -15.05 48.84 16.86
C LEU A 701 -15.12 48.78 18.39
N LYS A 702 -16.32 48.93 18.96
CA LYS A 702 -16.55 48.82 20.41
C LYS A 702 -16.22 47.43 20.96
N ALA A 703 -16.48 46.36 20.21
CA ALA A 703 -16.13 45.01 20.60
C ALA A 703 -14.60 44.81 20.61
N LEU A 704 -13.89 45.33 19.60
CA LEU A 704 -12.44 45.28 19.53
C LEU A 704 -11.78 46.09 20.65
N GLU A 705 -12.28 47.28 20.98
CA GLU A 705 -11.78 48.10 22.09
C GLU A 705 -11.90 47.38 23.43
N ARG A 706 -13.02 46.69 23.67
CA ARG A 706 -13.24 45.89 24.89
C ARG A 706 -12.31 44.69 25.00
N MET A 707 -11.80 44.16 23.89
CA MET A 707 -10.85 43.04 23.87
C MET A 707 -9.40 43.49 24.05
N GLN A 708 -9.11 44.79 23.85
CA GLN A 708 -7.79 45.38 24.07
C GLN A 708 -7.58 45.85 25.50
N GLN A 709 -8.67 46.07 26.25
CA GLN A 709 -8.68 46.33 27.70
C GLN A 709 -8.64 45.00 28.45
#